data_AF-A0A975H735-F1
#
_entry.id   AF-A0A975H735-F1
#
_cell.length_a   1.000
_cell.length_b   1.000
_cell.length_c   1.000
_cell.angle_alpha   90.00
_cell.angle_beta   90.00
_cell.angle_gamma   90.00
#
_symmetry.space_group_name_H-M   'P 1'
#
loop_
_entity.id
_entity.type
_entity.pdbx_description
1 polymer ?
#
loop_
_entity_poly.entity_id
_entity_poly.type
_entity_poly.pdbx_seq_one_letter_code
_entity_poly.pdbx_strand_id
1 'polypeptide(L)'
;MQRYELIEGKSAKFWEVQAEGADLTIRFGRIGTNGQTQTKTFADAAAALKERDKLIKEKTGKGYAEVSVAANAALAKVASKMASAPAESAQAATKTEAVKPTEPTAAAAPPTAVAAPASVVAGAGTQPPVDPSTLDWPPERIDDAILKKAIAPVLRGEQVPPFEASTALLDKIPELEDDTYQRSQPTLDAMAQALGQQWRFWGKAGGRACLTRERLSQPDPAYWREACAQCLAHWHWRSAAHEWIVKTGVVLHGIGFMLDTLLPLAQAVPHEHKVRSALEVLRHAIAAASQENHDAALLIAARVRQTRAEAGFICAFLFAHHQPWVDEALAQAKSDKQCWLLTCAMSPQQMVDYLHQSQHYLYYLYPTLQLQVARHGVRAMPVLELLLSHASDKSSAESMLEWIAAVQCPAQIGALVRQMEGAKETRALLDKVAESHPAATLYTAIDHLATHRLSMLQGWTLRLAARHPQALAQALAALEPAVAQAFTARLAALDVKEAGVDALPALLQNPPWLQKLRPQALPTLEVIPLPVEPRVEWTDSEIDHYRPMPKPERWLQDRLEKLAQNLGNMEAAVFRQLGINDQARTEILAGRAVSASDLTLEQQWSRPFDHLIHLPPGLALRVWNEYPVRSWTDYGDSDAIIQSILATHGQAALPGLLAYCKNRPEWGLPLATAIDATGIASIALHSFRNVKKSKAVAQDWIARHPRTTSIVALQEAFGTDKAARDNGAFGLRWLMRHGHEALIDEIAAEYGASTCPDMPAALTALKSADPLNVLPAKMPRLPPFFSPATFTRPQLKTGGALPVSAAEHIGTMLAISKLEAPYPGLDIVREVCTLESLAGFSWDLFDAWMAAGAPAKEAWAFHALGHLGNNDTVRGLTPKIREWPGEAAHARAVLGLDLLTLIGTDLALMSLNAIANKVKFKGLQERAREKIAAIADARGLSTDELADRLVPDLGLDESGALALDFGPRQFSVAFDESLKPFVRDAQGARLKDLPKPIKSDDAEKANAATARYKQLKKDAKAIASMQVTRLELAMTGQRRWSSNDFKLFFLQHPVMRFLATRLVWAVYRDGIFTEAFRVAEDFTLADRHDAGYTLAADASVGIAHVLEMSADEQADFGQILADYEILQPFRQLGRETYALTPHELAANAVTRFAGKTVSVGSLMGLINRGWERGDAQDGGWVGEFIKPAGDVLCLVAELEPGLVIGDLSYEPKQHVKAVTLCSEVTWDHSQTQPLSQLNPIAASEMLRDLDLLAPYQES
;
A
#
# COMPACT_ATOMS: atom_id res chain seq x y z
N MET A 1 -40.45 -8.83 13.17
CA MET A 1 -38.99 -8.66 13.02
C MET A 1 -38.61 -7.20 13.21
N GLN A 2 -37.64 -6.91 14.09
CA GLN A 2 -37.00 -5.60 14.12
C GLN A 2 -36.06 -5.49 12.92
N ARG A 3 -36.18 -4.40 12.15
CA ARG A 3 -35.41 -4.17 10.92
C ARG A 3 -34.37 -3.10 11.17
N TYR A 4 -33.17 -3.38 10.69
CA TYR A 4 -32.04 -2.47 10.73
C TYR A 4 -31.50 -2.29 9.32
N GLU A 5 -31.17 -1.06 8.94
CA GLU A 5 -30.68 -0.72 7.62
C GLU A 5 -29.31 -0.03 7.70
N LEU A 6 -28.47 -0.29 6.71
CA LEU A 6 -27.16 0.34 6.54
C LEU A 6 -27.06 0.86 5.11
N ILE A 7 -26.92 2.18 4.98
CA ILE A 7 -26.73 2.87 3.70
C ILE A 7 -25.38 3.61 3.78
N GLU A 8 -24.39 3.09 3.06
CA GLU A 8 -23.03 3.67 2.99
C GLU A 8 -22.52 3.57 1.54
N GLY A 9 -22.26 4.71 0.90
CA GLY A 9 -21.90 4.78 -0.53
C GLY A 9 -22.94 4.11 -1.45
N LYS A 10 -22.49 3.20 -2.34
CA LYS A 10 -23.37 2.42 -3.27
C LYS A 10 -24.05 1.21 -2.60
N SER A 11 -23.84 0.97 -1.30
CA SER A 11 -24.32 -0.22 -0.58
C SER A 11 -25.52 0.12 0.31
N ALA A 12 -26.70 -0.43 -0.02
CA ALA A 12 -27.94 -0.32 0.75
C ALA A 12 -28.38 -1.72 1.22
N LYS A 13 -28.22 -2.03 2.52
CA LYS A 13 -28.44 -3.38 3.08
C LYS A 13 -29.46 -3.33 4.22
N PHE A 14 -30.26 -4.38 4.35
CA PHE A 14 -31.13 -4.60 5.50
C PHE A 14 -30.71 -5.83 6.28
N TRP A 15 -30.96 -5.81 7.58
CA TRP A 15 -30.77 -6.89 8.52
C TRP A 15 -31.92 -6.87 9.51
N GLU A 16 -32.62 -7.97 9.63
CA GLU A 16 -33.80 -8.14 10.45
C GLU A 16 -33.56 -9.25 11.44
N VAL A 17 -34.10 -9.09 12.65
CA VAL A 17 -33.99 -10.10 13.68
C VAL A 17 -35.29 -10.24 14.45
N GLN A 18 -35.63 -11.48 14.80
CA GLN A 18 -36.76 -11.82 15.65
C GLN A 18 -36.39 -13.04 16.49
N ALA A 19 -36.59 -12.93 17.80
CA ALA A 19 -36.56 -14.07 18.70
C ALA A 19 -38.01 -14.45 19.00
N GLU A 20 -38.37 -15.72 18.82
CA GLU A 20 -39.69 -16.26 19.10
C GLU A 20 -39.52 -17.60 19.81
N GLY A 21 -39.86 -17.64 21.10
CA GLY A 21 -39.49 -18.77 21.95
C GLY A 21 -37.97 -18.96 22.00
N ALA A 22 -37.50 -20.19 21.78
CA ALA A 22 -36.08 -20.53 21.73
C ALA A 22 -35.44 -20.30 20.35
N ASP A 23 -36.20 -19.88 19.34
CA ASP A 23 -35.71 -19.69 17.98
C ASP A 23 -35.36 -18.23 17.72
N LEU A 24 -34.16 -18.00 17.20
CA LEU A 24 -33.70 -16.72 16.69
C LEU A 24 -33.67 -16.76 15.17
N THR A 25 -34.52 -15.99 14.53
CA THR A 25 -34.55 -15.84 13.07
C THR A 25 -33.94 -14.50 12.67
N ILE A 26 -33.00 -14.55 11.73
CA ILE A 26 -32.30 -13.40 11.17
C ILE A 26 -32.55 -13.38 9.66
N ARG A 27 -32.93 -12.23 9.09
CA ARG A 27 -33.07 -12.05 7.64
C ARG A 27 -32.21 -10.89 7.15
N PHE A 28 -31.39 -11.07 6.12
CA PHE A 28 -30.51 -10.00 5.65
C PHE A 28 -30.32 -10.00 4.13
N GLY A 29 -30.10 -8.82 3.55
CA GLY A 29 -29.96 -8.69 2.09
C GLY A 29 -29.76 -7.26 1.64
N ARG A 30 -29.75 -7.02 0.32
CA ARG A 30 -29.79 -5.66 -0.24
C ARG A 30 -31.21 -5.12 -0.16
N ILE A 31 -31.38 -3.86 0.20
CA ILE A 31 -32.70 -3.19 0.20
C ILE A 31 -33.27 -3.29 -1.23
N GLY A 32 -34.49 -3.81 -1.36
CA GLY A 32 -35.13 -4.14 -2.65
C GLY A 32 -35.03 -5.61 -3.10
N THR A 33 -34.41 -6.49 -2.31
CA THR A 33 -34.35 -7.95 -2.57
C THR A 33 -35.08 -8.74 -1.48
N ASN A 34 -35.40 -10.03 -1.73
CA ASN A 34 -36.05 -10.90 -0.74
C ASN A 34 -35.18 -11.21 0.50
N GLY A 35 -33.86 -11.02 0.40
CA GLY A 35 -32.88 -11.36 1.43
C GLY A 35 -32.71 -12.87 1.66
N GLN A 36 -31.78 -13.23 2.53
CA GLN A 36 -31.54 -14.58 3.03
C GLN A 36 -31.98 -14.68 4.48
N THR A 37 -32.65 -15.78 4.84
CA THR A 37 -33.15 -16.04 6.20
C THR A 37 -32.35 -17.18 6.82
N GLN A 38 -31.93 -17.01 8.07
CA GLN A 38 -31.31 -18.04 8.90
C GLN A 38 -32.05 -18.12 10.23
N THR A 39 -32.39 -19.33 10.66
CA THR A 39 -32.99 -19.60 11.97
C THR A 39 -32.06 -20.45 12.79
N LYS A 40 -31.84 -20.08 14.05
CA LYS A 40 -31.02 -20.82 15.00
C LYS A 40 -31.79 -21.01 16.31
N THR A 41 -31.92 -22.26 16.73
CA THR A 41 -32.57 -22.67 17.98
C THR A 41 -31.59 -22.66 19.14
N PHE A 42 -32.00 -22.14 20.29
CA PHE A 42 -31.28 -22.10 21.55
C PHE A 42 -31.91 -23.04 22.58
N ALA A 43 -31.27 -23.20 23.74
CA ALA A 43 -31.77 -24.08 24.80
C ALA A 43 -33.09 -23.59 25.42
N ASP A 44 -33.29 -22.27 25.46
CA ASP A 44 -34.49 -21.62 25.99
C ASP A 44 -34.68 -20.22 25.38
N ALA A 45 -35.81 -19.58 25.69
CA ALA A 45 -36.13 -18.25 25.20
C ALA A 45 -35.22 -17.15 25.75
N ALA A 46 -34.67 -17.32 26.96
CA ALA A 46 -33.76 -16.35 27.56
C ALA A 46 -32.42 -16.31 26.82
N ALA A 47 -31.91 -17.47 26.38
CA ALA A 47 -30.70 -17.59 25.58
C ALA A 47 -30.89 -17.01 24.17
N ALA A 48 -32.05 -17.23 23.53
CA ALA A 48 -32.37 -16.63 22.24
C ALA A 48 -32.47 -15.10 22.31
N LEU A 49 -33.10 -14.55 23.35
CA LEU A 49 -33.17 -13.11 23.60
C LEU A 49 -31.79 -12.50 23.89
N LYS A 50 -30.96 -13.17 24.69
CA LYS A 50 -29.60 -12.71 25.00
C LYS A 50 -28.72 -12.67 23.75
N GLU A 51 -28.82 -13.67 22.88
CA GLU A 51 -28.07 -13.67 21.61
C GLU A 51 -28.64 -12.63 20.63
N ARG A 52 -29.97 -12.44 20.58
CA ARG A 52 -30.62 -11.37 19.81
C ARG A 52 -30.05 -10.00 20.19
N ASP A 53 -30.06 -9.68 21.48
CA ASP A 53 -29.64 -8.36 21.98
C ASP A 53 -28.14 -8.12 21.75
N LYS A 54 -27.34 -9.19 21.87
CA LYS A 54 -25.91 -9.16 21.50
C LYS A 54 -25.72 -8.88 20.00
N LEU A 55 -26.49 -9.52 19.12
CA LEU A 55 -26.41 -9.30 17.68
C LEU A 55 -26.91 -7.92 17.26
N ILE A 56 -27.96 -7.41 17.92
CA ILE A 56 -28.42 -6.02 17.76
C ILE A 56 -27.29 -5.06 18.13
N LYS A 57 -26.63 -5.26 19.28
CA LYS A 57 -25.49 -4.43 19.70
C LYS A 57 -24.31 -4.50 18.73
N GLU A 58 -24.03 -5.67 18.16
CA GLU A 58 -22.99 -5.85 17.15
C GLU A 58 -23.33 -5.15 15.83
N LYS A 59 -24.59 -5.22 15.38
CA LYS A 59 -25.05 -4.62 14.13
C LYS A 59 -25.16 -3.11 14.23
N THR A 60 -25.71 -2.59 15.32
CA THR A 60 -25.74 -1.15 15.61
C THR A 60 -24.33 -0.57 15.75
N GLY A 61 -23.38 -1.31 16.35
CA GLY A 61 -21.96 -0.95 16.36
C GLY A 61 -21.27 -0.93 14.98
N LYS A 62 -21.86 -1.60 13.98
CA LYS A 62 -21.42 -1.60 12.57
C LYS A 62 -22.17 -0.57 11.70
N GLY A 63 -22.90 0.36 12.33
CA GLY A 63 -23.60 1.45 11.64
C GLY A 63 -25.02 1.12 11.15
N TYR A 64 -25.57 -0.05 11.48
CA TYR A 64 -26.96 -0.37 11.15
C TYR A 64 -27.92 0.41 12.07
N ALA A 65 -28.85 1.17 11.49
CA ALA A 65 -29.87 1.92 12.23
C ALA A 65 -31.20 1.16 12.23
N GLU A 66 -31.89 1.12 13.38
CA GLU A 66 -33.23 0.53 13.47
C GLU A 66 -34.23 1.40 12.69
N VAL A 67 -35.06 0.78 11.86
CA VAL A 67 -36.09 1.46 11.06
C VAL A 67 -37.45 0.89 11.45
N SER A 68 -38.37 1.76 11.88
CA SER A 68 -39.74 1.36 12.17
C SER A 68 -40.49 1.06 10.88
N VAL A 69 -40.79 -0.21 10.62
CA VAL A 69 -41.64 -0.62 9.51
C VAL A 69 -43.10 -0.50 9.94
N ALA A 70 -43.93 0.21 9.17
CA ALA A 70 -45.37 0.35 9.43
C ALA A 70 -46.06 -1.03 9.47
N ALA A 71 -47.01 -1.20 10.40
CA ALA A 71 -47.60 -2.47 10.81
C ALA A 71 -48.43 -3.25 9.76
N ASN A 72 -48.44 -2.86 8.47
CA ASN A 72 -49.36 -3.43 7.46
C ASN A 72 -48.78 -3.65 6.04
N ALA A 73 -47.50 -3.98 5.89
CA ALA A 73 -46.96 -4.46 4.61
C ALA A 73 -46.88 -6.00 4.59
N ALA A 74 -47.96 -6.66 4.17
CA ALA A 74 -48.01 -8.11 4.00
C ALA A 74 -47.38 -8.54 2.66
N LEU A 75 -46.44 -9.49 2.69
CA LEU A 75 -46.00 -10.27 1.54
C LEU A 75 -46.74 -11.63 1.54
N ALA A 76 -47.20 -12.04 0.36
CA ALA A 76 -48.13 -13.15 0.14
C ALA A 76 -47.64 -14.52 0.63
N LYS A 77 -48.58 -15.32 1.17
CA LYS A 77 -48.41 -16.71 1.63
C LYS A 77 -48.12 -17.66 0.46
N VAL A 78 -47.19 -18.60 0.67
CA VAL A 78 -47.22 -19.92 0.03
C VAL A 78 -47.12 -21.00 1.12
N ALA A 79 -47.84 -22.10 0.87
CA ALA A 79 -48.36 -23.08 1.79
C ALA A 79 -47.33 -23.84 2.65
N SER A 80 -47.77 -24.11 3.88
CA SER A 80 -47.15 -24.97 4.88
C SER A 80 -47.16 -26.44 4.48
N LYS A 81 -46.06 -27.14 4.78
CA LYS A 81 -46.12 -28.56 5.14
C LYS A 81 -45.40 -28.77 6.47
N MET A 82 -46.17 -28.78 7.57
CA MET A 82 -45.79 -29.43 8.84
C MET A 82 -45.58 -30.92 8.55
N ALA A 83 -44.43 -31.52 8.88
CA ALA A 83 -43.96 -31.95 10.20
C ALA A 83 -44.67 -33.22 10.72
N SER A 84 -43.89 -34.30 10.86
CA SER A 84 -44.07 -35.31 11.90
C SER A 84 -42.69 -35.88 12.28
N ALA A 85 -42.25 -35.56 13.50
CA ALA A 85 -41.25 -36.31 14.27
C ALA A 85 -41.97 -37.45 15.05
N PRO A 86 -41.33 -38.19 15.99
CA PRO A 86 -40.07 -38.97 15.94
C PRO A 86 -40.21 -40.41 16.50
N ALA A 87 -39.14 -41.22 16.34
CA ALA A 87 -38.69 -42.38 17.16
C ALA A 87 -39.62 -43.60 17.47
N GLU A 88 -39.20 -44.82 17.10
CA GLU A 88 -38.72 -45.86 18.04
C GLU A 88 -38.32 -47.21 17.37
N SER A 89 -37.23 -47.75 17.91
CA SER A 89 -36.64 -49.11 17.96
C SER A 89 -37.36 -50.37 17.46
N ALA A 90 -36.60 -51.33 16.87
CA ALA A 90 -36.22 -52.64 17.47
C ALA A 90 -35.61 -53.60 16.38
N GLN A 91 -34.33 -53.98 16.52
CA GLN A 91 -33.82 -55.30 16.95
C GLN A 91 -33.93 -56.47 15.94
N ALA A 92 -32.79 -57.14 15.67
CA ALA A 92 -32.60 -58.56 16.02
C ALA A 92 -31.19 -59.11 15.66
N ALA A 93 -30.48 -59.50 16.72
CA ALA A 93 -29.92 -60.83 16.99
C ALA A 93 -28.79 -61.47 16.14
N THR A 94 -27.57 -61.40 16.72
CA THR A 94 -26.73 -62.49 17.27
C THR A 94 -26.73 -63.95 16.75
N LYS A 95 -25.46 -64.44 16.64
CA LYS A 95 -24.89 -65.79 17.00
C LYS A 95 -25.15 -66.93 15.99
N THR A 96 -24.21 -67.78 15.54
CA THR A 96 -22.88 -68.23 16.02
C THR A 96 -22.11 -68.92 14.87
N GLU A 97 -20.77 -68.95 14.94
CA GLU A 97 -19.84 -70.04 14.51
C GLU A 97 -19.74 -70.60 13.06
N ALA A 98 -18.53 -70.40 12.50
CA ALA A 98 -17.57 -71.41 11.99
C ALA A 98 -17.68 -72.06 10.57
N VAL A 99 -16.49 -72.03 9.92
CA VAL A 99 -15.90 -72.89 8.86
C VAL A 99 -16.14 -72.53 7.37
N LYS A 100 -15.00 -72.41 6.66
CA LYS A 100 -14.77 -72.22 5.21
C LYS A 100 -15.37 -73.32 4.32
N PRO A 101 -15.30 -73.16 2.98
CA PRO A 101 -14.42 -74.06 2.24
C PRO A 101 -13.42 -73.35 1.29
N THR A 102 -12.34 -74.09 1.06
CA THR A 102 -11.13 -73.88 0.26
C THR A 102 -11.27 -74.34 -1.20
N GLU A 103 -10.53 -73.67 -2.10
CA GLU A 103 -9.80 -74.12 -3.32
C GLU A 103 -10.40 -75.14 -4.32
N PRO A 104 -9.85 -75.15 -5.56
CA PRO A 104 -9.00 -76.28 -5.89
C PRO A 104 -7.67 -75.95 -6.59
N THR A 105 -6.82 -76.98 -6.56
CA THR A 105 -5.37 -77.09 -6.72
C THR A 105 -4.94 -77.62 -8.12
N ALA A 106 -3.62 -77.50 -8.41
CA ALA A 106 -2.74 -78.43 -9.18
C ALA A 106 -2.63 -78.22 -10.72
N ALA A 107 -1.49 -78.43 -11.40
CA ALA A 107 -0.23 -79.13 -11.07
C ALA A 107 0.96 -78.80 -12.03
N ALA A 108 2.18 -79.05 -11.51
CA ALA A 108 3.32 -79.77 -12.14
C ALA A 108 4.59 -79.04 -12.68
N ALA A 109 5.64 -79.10 -11.82
CA ALA A 109 6.95 -79.76 -12.03
C ALA A 109 8.15 -79.02 -12.73
N PRO A 110 9.43 -79.45 -12.54
CA PRO A 110 10.21 -79.66 -11.30
C PRO A 110 11.71 -79.13 -11.46
N PRO A 111 12.79 -79.63 -10.81
CA PRO A 111 13.53 -78.84 -9.80
C PRO A 111 15.09 -78.84 -9.88
N THR A 112 15.69 -78.31 -8.80
CA THR A 112 17.03 -78.57 -8.20
C THR A 112 18.30 -77.92 -8.76
N ALA A 113 18.94 -77.05 -7.93
CA ALA A 113 20.23 -77.34 -7.27
C ALA A 113 20.62 -76.33 -6.16
N VAL A 114 20.63 -76.82 -4.90
CA VAL A 114 21.70 -76.81 -3.87
C VAL A 114 22.33 -75.50 -3.28
N ALA A 115 22.01 -75.32 -1.97
CA ALA A 115 22.83 -74.96 -0.77
C ALA A 115 23.44 -73.55 -0.49
N ALA A 116 22.85 -72.85 0.50
CA ALA A 116 23.32 -72.50 1.88
C ALA A 116 24.84 -72.30 2.21
N PRO A 117 25.24 -71.62 3.33
CA PRO A 117 24.56 -70.63 4.21
C PRO A 117 25.42 -69.44 4.76
N ALA A 118 24.72 -68.42 5.30
CA ALA A 118 24.94 -67.64 6.53
C ALA A 118 26.32 -67.06 6.96
N SER A 119 26.36 -65.74 7.22
CA SER A 119 26.49 -65.15 8.59
C SER A 119 26.45 -63.59 8.50
N VAL A 120 25.37 -62.93 8.93
CA VAL A 120 25.13 -62.29 10.25
C VAL A 120 26.02 -61.05 10.50
N VAL A 121 25.44 -59.83 10.43
CA VAL A 121 25.10 -58.92 11.56
C VAL A 121 24.20 -57.78 11.02
N ALA A 122 23.25 -57.34 11.85
CA ALA A 122 22.05 -56.58 11.55
C ALA A 122 22.20 -55.04 11.61
N GLY A 123 21.24 -54.34 10.96
CA GLY A 123 20.38 -53.40 11.70
C GLY A 123 20.39 -51.91 11.33
N ALA A 124 19.77 -51.55 10.19
CA ALA A 124 18.90 -50.38 10.06
C ALA A 124 18.08 -50.53 8.76
N GLY A 125 16.81 -50.91 8.88
CA GLY A 125 15.94 -51.14 7.74
C GLY A 125 15.58 -49.83 7.05
N THR A 126 16.17 -49.55 5.89
CA THR A 126 15.60 -48.59 4.94
C THR A 126 14.43 -49.27 4.25
N GLN A 127 13.21 -48.81 4.55
CA GLN A 127 12.07 -49.05 3.67
C GLN A 127 12.43 -48.59 2.24
N PRO A 128 11.93 -49.26 1.19
CA PRO A 128 12.09 -48.75 -0.18
C PRO A 128 11.51 -47.32 -0.27
N PRO A 129 12.11 -46.44 -1.11
CA PRO A 129 11.63 -45.07 -1.26
C PRO A 129 10.15 -45.10 -1.65
N VAL A 130 9.37 -44.25 -0.99
CA VAL A 130 7.94 -44.11 -1.25
C VAL A 130 7.80 -43.48 -2.63
N ASP A 131 7.07 -44.12 -3.56
CA ASP A 131 6.80 -43.51 -4.86
C ASP A 131 6.03 -42.20 -4.64
N PRO A 132 6.47 -41.04 -5.17
CA PRO A 132 5.75 -39.78 -5.04
C PRO A 132 4.27 -39.89 -5.41
N SER A 133 3.88 -40.77 -6.34
CA SER A 133 2.47 -40.97 -6.73
C SER A 133 1.61 -41.61 -5.63
N THR A 134 2.24 -42.20 -4.60
CA THR A 134 1.55 -42.84 -3.47
C THR A 134 1.28 -41.90 -2.31
N LEU A 135 1.78 -40.66 -2.37
CA LEU A 135 1.41 -39.60 -1.44
C LEU A 135 -0.07 -39.23 -1.61
N ASP A 136 -0.67 -38.67 -0.56
CA ASP A 136 -2.04 -38.17 -0.61
C ASP A 136 -2.13 -36.89 -1.45
N TRP A 137 -2.52 -37.02 -2.73
CA TRP A 137 -2.68 -35.93 -3.69
C TRP A 137 -4.14 -35.45 -3.81
N PRO A 138 -4.37 -34.17 -4.19
CA PRO A 138 -5.71 -33.68 -4.49
C PRO A 138 -6.37 -34.48 -5.63
N PRO A 139 -7.66 -34.86 -5.51
CA PRO A 139 -8.37 -35.64 -6.52
C PRO A 139 -8.65 -34.80 -7.77
N GLU A 140 -8.48 -35.36 -8.97
CA GLU A 140 -8.78 -34.67 -10.24
C GLU A 140 -10.28 -34.48 -10.46
N ARG A 141 -10.80 -33.30 -10.08
CA ARG A 141 -12.22 -32.95 -10.26
C ARG A 141 -12.44 -31.44 -10.38
N ILE A 142 -13.60 -31.07 -10.89
CA ILE A 142 -14.05 -29.68 -11.03
C ILE A 142 -15.34 -29.49 -10.25
N ASP A 143 -15.44 -28.38 -9.51
CA ASP A 143 -16.67 -28.00 -8.82
C ASP A 143 -17.70 -27.40 -9.81
N ASP A 144 -18.81 -28.13 -10.01
CA ASP A 144 -19.93 -27.74 -10.88
C ASP A 144 -20.56 -26.37 -10.53
N ALA A 145 -20.40 -25.88 -9.30
CA ALA A 145 -20.94 -24.59 -8.89
C ALA A 145 -20.30 -23.42 -9.63
N ILE A 146 -19.02 -23.55 -10.00
CA ILE A 146 -18.27 -22.51 -10.71
C ILE A 146 -18.72 -22.42 -12.18
N LEU A 147 -18.98 -23.56 -12.83
CA LEU A 147 -19.45 -23.61 -14.22
C LEU A 147 -20.87 -23.05 -14.40
N LYS A 148 -21.69 -23.01 -13.32
CA LYS A 148 -23.09 -22.56 -13.35
C LYS A 148 -23.30 -21.06 -13.11
N LYS A 149 -22.28 -20.31 -12.67
CA LYS A 149 -22.41 -18.90 -12.25
C LYS A 149 -22.37 -17.86 -13.39
N ALA A 150 -21.94 -18.23 -14.61
CA ALA A 150 -21.79 -17.32 -15.74
C ALA A 150 -22.24 -17.97 -17.07
N ILE A 151 -22.55 -17.16 -18.09
CA ILE A 151 -22.88 -17.66 -19.44
C ILE A 151 -21.56 -17.80 -20.20
N ALA A 152 -21.18 -19.04 -20.51
CA ALA A 152 -20.00 -19.31 -21.30
C ALA A 152 -20.18 -18.81 -22.75
N PRO A 153 -19.11 -18.35 -23.43
CA PRO A 153 -19.16 -17.90 -24.81
C PRO A 153 -19.75 -18.95 -25.76
N VAL A 154 -20.54 -18.50 -26.73
CA VAL A 154 -21.20 -19.40 -27.67
C VAL A 154 -20.19 -20.05 -28.62
N LEU A 155 -20.21 -21.38 -28.68
CA LEU A 155 -19.37 -22.18 -29.57
C LEU A 155 -20.18 -23.29 -30.25
N ARG A 156 -20.21 -23.27 -31.59
CA ARG A 156 -20.97 -24.24 -32.39
C ARG A 156 -20.55 -25.67 -32.05
N GLY A 157 -21.51 -26.55 -31.79
CA GLY A 157 -21.28 -27.98 -31.50
C GLY A 157 -20.94 -28.32 -30.05
N GLU A 158 -20.65 -27.32 -29.20
CA GLU A 158 -20.32 -27.52 -27.78
C GLU A 158 -21.30 -26.77 -26.86
N GLN A 159 -21.41 -25.45 -27.03
CA GLN A 159 -22.18 -24.56 -26.16
C GLN A 159 -23.04 -23.61 -27.01
N VAL A 160 -24.19 -24.11 -27.45
CA VAL A 160 -25.12 -23.36 -28.31
C VAL A 160 -26.46 -23.20 -27.59
N PRO A 161 -26.66 -22.08 -26.87
CA PRO A 161 -27.99 -21.79 -26.33
C PRO A 161 -29.00 -21.66 -27.47
N PRO A 162 -30.29 -21.96 -27.25
CA PRO A 162 -31.31 -21.75 -28.27
C PRO A 162 -31.35 -20.27 -28.66
N PHE A 163 -31.24 -19.99 -29.97
CA PHE A 163 -31.41 -18.64 -30.49
C PHE A 163 -32.90 -18.36 -30.64
N GLU A 164 -33.46 -17.50 -29.78
CA GLU A 164 -34.87 -17.14 -29.84
C GLU A 164 -35.20 -16.36 -31.13
N ALA A 165 -35.73 -17.06 -32.12
CA ALA A 165 -36.28 -16.45 -33.33
C ALA A 165 -37.76 -16.11 -33.10
N SER A 166 -38.07 -14.85 -32.79
CA SER A 166 -39.44 -14.38 -32.64
C SER A 166 -39.65 -13.01 -33.27
N THR A 167 -40.69 -12.89 -34.09
CA THR A 167 -41.12 -11.62 -34.70
C THR A 167 -41.76 -10.65 -33.71
N ALA A 168 -42.03 -11.10 -32.48
CA ALA A 168 -42.51 -10.25 -31.38
C ALA A 168 -41.48 -9.19 -30.94
N LEU A 169 -40.22 -9.26 -31.41
CA LEU A 169 -39.22 -8.21 -31.22
C LEU A 169 -39.64 -6.87 -31.83
N LEU A 170 -40.47 -6.90 -32.87
CA LEU A 170 -41.02 -5.70 -33.51
C LEU A 170 -42.06 -4.97 -32.64
N ASP A 171 -42.56 -5.62 -31.59
CA ASP A 171 -43.49 -5.02 -30.63
C ASP A 171 -42.73 -4.30 -29.48
N LYS A 172 -41.39 -4.37 -29.47
CA LYS A 172 -40.50 -3.80 -28.45
C LYS A 172 -39.36 -3.00 -29.07
N ILE A 173 -39.69 -2.07 -29.96
CA ILE A 173 -38.70 -1.18 -30.59
C ILE A 173 -38.09 -0.27 -29.50
N PRO A 174 -36.75 -0.26 -29.35
CA PRO A 174 -36.07 0.55 -28.35
C PRO A 174 -36.19 2.03 -28.69
N GLU A 175 -36.38 2.87 -27.66
CA GLU A 175 -36.34 4.32 -27.83
C GLU A 175 -34.89 4.81 -27.82
N LEU A 176 -34.49 5.52 -28.86
CA LEU A 176 -33.18 6.17 -28.97
C LEU A 176 -33.15 7.45 -28.13
N GLU A 177 -32.05 7.77 -27.45
CA GLU A 177 -31.95 8.95 -26.57
C GLU A 177 -31.37 10.19 -27.25
N ASP A 178 -31.72 11.39 -26.75
CA ASP A 178 -31.16 12.65 -27.22
C ASP A 178 -29.71 12.84 -26.74
N ASP A 179 -28.84 13.36 -27.60
CA ASP A 179 -27.40 13.52 -27.34
C ASP A 179 -27.09 14.74 -26.46
N THR A 180 -27.63 14.72 -25.22
CA THR A 180 -27.60 15.83 -24.25
C THR A 180 -26.18 16.31 -23.92
N TYR A 181 -25.18 15.45 -24.11
CA TYR A 181 -23.76 15.72 -23.84
C TYR A 181 -22.88 15.72 -25.10
N GLN A 182 -23.47 15.68 -26.30
CA GLN A 182 -22.78 15.70 -27.60
C GLN A 182 -21.71 14.59 -27.77
N ARG A 183 -21.99 13.38 -27.28
CA ARG A 183 -21.03 12.24 -27.30
C ARG A 183 -21.31 11.22 -28.41
N SER A 184 -22.45 11.30 -29.07
CA SER A 184 -22.93 10.24 -29.97
C SER A 184 -22.69 10.58 -31.45
N GLN A 185 -22.79 11.86 -31.83
CA GLN A 185 -22.56 12.33 -33.20
C GLN A 185 -21.17 11.97 -33.78
N PRO A 186 -20.04 12.13 -33.06
CA PRO A 186 -18.72 11.81 -33.62
C PRO A 186 -18.55 10.33 -34.00
N THR A 187 -19.22 9.42 -33.26
CA THR A 187 -19.17 7.97 -33.58
C THR A 187 -19.95 7.66 -34.87
N LEU A 188 -21.09 8.33 -35.07
CA LEU A 188 -21.89 8.18 -36.29
C LEU A 188 -21.15 8.72 -37.52
N ASP A 189 -20.50 9.88 -37.38
CA ASP A 189 -19.75 10.51 -38.47
C ASP A 189 -18.57 9.64 -38.92
N ALA A 190 -17.87 9.00 -37.98
CA ALA A 190 -16.79 8.06 -38.30
C ALA A 190 -17.29 6.87 -39.15
N MET A 191 -18.44 6.28 -38.78
CA MET A 191 -19.05 5.19 -39.55
C MET A 191 -19.52 5.65 -40.94
N ALA A 192 -20.15 6.82 -41.00
CA ALA A 192 -20.62 7.39 -42.26
C ALA A 192 -19.44 7.66 -43.21
N GLN A 193 -18.37 8.28 -42.70
CA GLN A 193 -17.17 8.59 -43.47
C GLN A 193 -16.50 7.34 -44.03
N ALA A 194 -16.33 6.29 -43.22
CA ALA A 194 -15.70 5.03 -43.65
C ALA A 194 -16.47 4.31 -44.78
N LEU A 195 -17.78 4.56 -44.88
CA LEU A 195 -18.65 3.97 -45.89
C LEU A 195 -19.00 4.94 -47.03
N GLY A 196 -18.41 6.14 -47.04
CA GLY A 196 -18.71 7.18 -48.03
C GLY A 196 -20.16 7.64 -48.00
N GLN A 197 -20.76 7.67 -46.81
CA GLN A 197 -22.15 8.07 -46.55
C GLN A 197 -22.21 9.38 -45.76
N GLN A 198 -23.39 10.00 -45.70
CA GLN A 198 -23.70 11.10 -44.80
C GLN A 198 -25.00 10.82 -44.07
N TRP A 199 -24.94 10.80 -42.74
CA TRP A 199 -26.09 10.50 -41.87
C TRP A 199 -26.27 11.58 -40.82
N ARG A 200 -27.52 11.80 -40.41
CA ARG A 200 -27.87 12.72 -39.33
C ARG A 200 -28.28 11.93 -38.10
N PHE A 201 -27.74 12.25 -36.93
CA PHE A 201 -28.05 11.51 -35.70
C PHE A 201 -29.54 11.51 -35.34
N TRP A 202 -30.07 10.34 -34.97
CA TRP A 202 -31.45 10.14 -34.58
C TRP A 202 -31.61 10.24 -33.05
N GLY A 203 -32.09 11.39 -32.55
CA GLY A 203 -32.59 11.51 -31.17
C GLY A 203 -33.95 10.81 -30.99
N LYS A 204 -34.64 11.03 -29.86
CA LYS A 204 -35.91 10.35 -29.53
C LYS A 204 -36.96 10.42 -30.63
N ALA A 205 -37.17 11.62 -31.15
CA ALA A 205 -38.15 11.87 -32.20
C ALA A 205 -37.75 11.23 -33.55
N GLY A 206 -36.46 11.29 -33.90
CA GLY A 206 -35.93 10.69 -35.12
C GLY A 206 -35.99 9.17 -35.09
N GLY A 207 -35.60 8.56 -33.96
CA GLY A 207 -35.68 7.11 -33.76
C GLY A 207 -37.09 6.57 -33.92
N ARG A 208 -38.09 7.23 -33.31
CA ARG A 208 -39.53 6.85 -33.46
C ARG A 208 -40.04 6.96 -34.90
N ALA A 209 -39.57 7.94 -35.67
CA ALA A 209 -39.98 8.14 -37.05
C ALA A 209 -39.30 7.17 -38.04
N CYS A 210 -38.06 6.78 -37.75
CA CYS A 210 -37.24 5.98 -38.66
C CYS A 210 -37.30 4.47 -38.38
N LEU A 211 -37.32 4.04 -37.11
CA LEU A 211 -37.39 2.63 -36.72
C LEU A 211 -38.85 2.15 -36.65
N THR A 212 -39.51 2.01 -37.81
CA THR A 212 -40.89 1.52 -37.90
C THR A 212 -40.97 0.07 -38.38
N ARG A 213 -42.03 -0.64 -37.99
CA ARG A 213 -42.27 -2.02 -38.43
C ARG A 213 -42.21 -2.16 -39.95
N GLU A 214 -42.84 -1.24 -40.67
CA GLU A 214 -42.91 -1.25 -42.12
C GLU A 214 -41.53 -1.14 -42.79
N ARG A 215 -40.68 -0.21 -42.32
CA ARG A 215 -39.33 -0.05 -42.89
C ARG A 215 -38.40 -1.21 -42.52
N LEU A 216 -38.49 -1.73 -41.29
CA LEU A 216 -37.69 -2.88 -40.86
C LEU A 216 -38.07 -4.17 -41.61
N SER A 217 -39.33 -4.36 -41.99
CA SER A 217 -39.75 -5.53 -42.77
C SER A 217 -39.23 -5.55 -44.21
N GLN A 218 -38.62 -4.47 -44.72
CA GLN A 218 -38.01 -4.42 -46.04
C GLN A 218 -36.50 -4.72 -45.97
N PRO A 219 -35.95 -5.61 -46.81
CA PRO A 219 -34.52 -5.91 -46.84
C PRO A 219 -33.73 -4.85 -47.62
N ASP A 220 -33.89 -3.56 -47.31
CA ASP A 220 -33.14 -2.47 -47.93
C ASP A 220 -31.75 -2.33 -47.28
N PRO A 221 -30.65 -2.67 -48.00
CA PRO A 221 -29.31 -2.64 -47.42
C PRO A 221 -28.83 -1.24 -47.02
N ALA A 222 -29.30 -0.17 -47.70
CA ALA A 222 -28.87 1.18 -47.39
C ALA A 222 -29.50 1.66 -46.08
N TYR A 223 -30.82 1.46 -45.95
CA TYR A 223 -31.55 1.76 -44.72
C TYR A 223 -31.04 0.95 -43.53
N TRP A 224 -30.83 -0.36 -43.70
CA TRP A 224 -30.37 -1.23 -42.60
C TRP A 224 -28.96 -0.89 -42.12
N ARG A 225 -28.07 -0.42 -43.01
CA ARG A 225 -26.75 0.10 -42.61
C ARG A 225 -26.88 1.36 -41.77
N GLU A 226 -27.70 2.32 -42.19
CA GLU A 226 -27.94 3.53 -41.40
C GLU A 226 -28.59 3.20 -40.06
N ALA A 227 -29.64 2.36 -40.03
CA ALA A 227 -30.31 1.97 -38.80
C ALA A 227 -29.38 1.27 -37.80
N CYS A 228 -28.49 0.37 -38.27
CA CYS A 228 -27.48 -0.25 -37.41
C CYS A 228 -26.47 0.78 -36.90
N ALA A 229 -25.99 1.70 -37.76
CA ALA A 229 -25.07 2.76 -37.36
C ALA A 229 -25.65 3.70 -36.32
N GLN A 230 -26.92 4.08 -36.47
CA GLN A 230 -27.65 4.92 -35.52
C GLN A 230 -27.73 4.24 -34.15
N CYS A 231 -28.18 2.98 -34.11
CA CYS A 231 -28.21 2.21 -32.88
C CYS A 231 -26.82 2.15 -32.22
N LEU A 232 -25.75 1.86 -32.98
CA LEU A 232 -24.38 1.78 -32.49
C LEU A 232 -23.78 3.12 -32.04
N ALA A 233 -24.31 4.28 -32.47
CA ALA A 233 -23.76 5.58 -32.13
C ALA A 233 -24.10 6.03 -30.69
N HIS A 234 -25.22 5.60 -30.11
CA HIS A 234 -25.67 6.06 -28.79
C HIS A 234 -24.68 5.70 -27.66
N TRP A 235 -24.55 6.58 -26.67
CA TRP A 235 -23.50 6.56 -25.65
C TRP A 235 -23.63 5.46 -24.57
N HIS A 236 -24.80 4.86 -24.38
CA HIS A 236 -25.00 3.89 -23.30
C HIS A 236 -24.31 2.53 -23.58
N TRP A 237 -23.27 2.23 -22.79
CA TRP A 237 -22.41 1.02 -22.85
C TRP A 237 -23.11 -0.33 -22.62
N ARG A 238 -24.44 -0.33 -22.40
CA ARG A 238 -25.34 -1.50 -22.40
C ARG A 238 -26.68 -1.12 -23.05
N SER A 239 -26.64 -0.59 -24.27
CA SER A 239 -27.87 -0.24 -24.99
C SER A 239 -28.54 -1.50 -25.53
N ALA A 240 -29.76 -1.78 -25.06
CA ALA A 240 -30.61 -2.83 -25.62
C ALA A 240 -30.84 -2.68 -27.13
N ALA A 241 -30.59 -1.49 -27.70
CA ALA A 241 -30.76 -1.22 -29.12
C ALA A 241 -29.74 -1.92 -30.03
N HIS A 242 -28.50 -2.13 -29.59
CA HIS A 242 -27.47 -2.82 -30.40
C HIS A 242 -27.84 -4.27 -30.63
N GLU A 243 -28.16 -4.99 -29.56
CA GLU A 243 -28.53 -6.40 -29.62
C GLU A 243 -29.86 -6.58 -30.37
N TRP A 244 -30.82 -5.68 -30.10
CA TRP A 244 -32.15 -5.72 -30.71
C TRP A 244 -32.10 -5.56 -32.23
N ILE A 245 -31.36 -4.58 -32.76
CA ILE A 245 -31.34 -4.33 -34.22
C ILE A 245 -30.76 -5.53 -34.97
N VAL A 246 -29.71 -6.16 -34.43
CA VAL A 246 -29.11 -7.36 -35.02
C VAL A 246 -30.05 -8.56 -34.94
N LYS A 247 -30.61 -8.82 -33.75
CA LYS A 247 -31.55 -9.94 -33.56
C LYS A 247 -32.76 -9.80 -34.49
N THR A 248 -33.29 -8.59 -34.64
CA THR A 248 -34.43 -8.29 -35.52
C THR A 248 -34.07 -8.52 -36.98
N GLY A 249 -32.92 -8.04 -37.44
CA GLY A 249 -32.49 -8.26 -38.83
C GLY A 249 -32.21 -9.72 -39.15
N VAL A 250 -31.62 -10.49 -38.22
CA VAL A 250 -31.41 -11.94 -38.39
C VAL A 250 -32.75 -12.67 -38.52
N VAL A 251 -33.74 -12.33 -37.69
CA VAL A 251 -35.07 -12.95 -37.71
C VAL A 251 -35.85 -12.62 -38.99
N LEU A 252 -35.74 -11.40 -39.51
CA LEU A 252 -36.50 -10.96 -40.68
C LEU A 252 -35.85 -11.34 -42.00
N HIS A 253 -34.53 -11.21 -42.10
CA HIS A 253 -33.80 -11.23 -43.37
C HIS A 253 -32.68 -12.28 -43.40
N GLY A 254 -32.45 -12.98 -42.30
CA GLY A 254 -31.47 -14.05 -42.19
C GLY A 254 -30.05 -13.58 -41.85
N ILE A 255 -29.20 -14.56 -41.53
CA ILE A 255 -27.81 -14.35 -41.07
C ILE A 255 -26.95 -13.71 -42.16
N GLY A 256 -27.09 -14.16 -43.41
CA GLY A 256 -26.31 -13.64 -44.53
C GLY A 256 -26.51 -12.13 -44.76
N PHE A 257 -27.76 -11.67 -44.73
CA PHE A 257 -28.10 -10.25 -44.87
C PHE A 257 -27.48 -9.40 -43.76
N MET A 258 -27.53 -9.88 -42.52
CA MET A 258 -26.97 -9.15 -41.38
C MET A 258 -25.44 -9.17 -41.35
N LEU A 259 -24.80 -10.25 -41.80
CA LEU A 259 -23.36 -10.29 -42.01
C LEU A 259 -22.92 -9.21 -43.00
N ASP A 260 -23.56 -9.13 -44.17
CA ASP A 260 -23.24 -8.12 -45.19
C ASP A 260 -23.49 -6.68 -44.72
N THR A 261 -24.42 -6.50 -43.78
CA THR A 261 -24.77 -5.18 -43.22
C THR A 261 -23.79 -4.73 -42.13
N LEU A 262 -23.42 -5.61 -41.20
CA LEU A 262 -22.67 -5.25 -39.99
C LEU A 262 -21.16 -5.28 -40.18
N LEU A 263 -20.61 -6.20 -40.98
CA LEU A 263 -19.16 -6.33 -41.13
C LEU A 263 -18.49 -5.03 -41.65
N PRO A 264 -19.09 -4.29 -42.60
CA PRO A 264 -18.57 -2.99 -43.02
C PRO A 264 -18.62 -1.90 -41.93
N LEU A 265 -19.64 -1.94 -41.06
CA LEU A 265 -19.79 -0.99 -39.94
C LEU A 265 -18.82 -1.31 -38.80
N ALA A 266 -18.63 -2.60 -38.48
CA ALA A 266 -17.78 -3.08 -37.41
C ALA A 266 -16.32 -2.60 -37.55
N GLN A 267 -15.86 -2.42 -38.78
CA GLN A 267 -14.52 -1.93 -39.10
C GLN A 267 -14.36 -0.42 -38.99
N ALA A 268 -15.49 0.32 -38.98
CA ALA A 268 -15.50 1.78 -39.03
C ALA A 268 -15.67 2.44 -37.64
N VAL A 269 -15.90 1.65 -36.59
CA VAL A 269 -16.21 2.18 -35.26
C VAL A 269 -14.95 2.33 -34.40
N PRO A 270 -14.66 3.52 -33.85
CA PRO A 270 -13.50 3.76 -33.00
C PRO A 270 -13.60 3.14 -31.59
N HIS A 271 -14.79 2.69 -31.17
CA HIS A 271 -15.05 2.12 -29.84
C HIS A 271 -15.50 0.65 -29.91
N GLU A 272 -14.60 -0.27 -29.56
CA GLU A 272 -14.77 -1.73 -29.69
C GLU A 272 -16.01 -2.30 -28.99
N HIS A 273 -16.33 -1.84 -27.77
CA HIS A 273 -17.38 -2.43 -26.95
C HIS A 273 -18.79 -2.34 -27.57
N LYS A 274 -19.07 -1.32 -28.39
CA LYS A 274 -20.39 -1.13 -29.01
C LYS A 274 -20.66 -2.18 -30.09
N VAL A 275 -19.69 -2.35 -30.99
CA VAL A 275 -19.73 -3.33 -32.08
C VAL A 275 -19.71 -4.76 -31.57
N ARG A 276 -18.93 -5.03 -30.52
CA ARG A 276 -18.81 -6.36 -29.93
C ARG A 276 -20.15 -6.95 -29.51
N SER A 277 -21.00 -6.17 -28.82
CA SER A 277 -22.34 -6.62 -28.41
C SER A 277 -23.24 -7.02 -29.59
N ALA A 278 -23.19 -6.27 -30.69
CA ALA A 278 -23.91 -6.57 -31.93
C ALA A 278 -23.39 -7.85 -32.60
N LEU A 279 -22.06 -8.03 -32.65
CA LEU A 279 -21.43 -9.21 -33.22
C LEU A 279 -21.63 -10.47 -32.36
N GLU A 280 -21.77 -10.35 -31.03
CA GLU A 280 -22.08 -11.47 -30.14
C GLU A 280 -23.44 -12.10 -30.46
N VAL A 281 -24.46 -11.28 -30.76
CA VAL A 281 -25.77 -11.75 -31.21
C VAL A 281 -25.67 -12.49 -32.55
N LEU A 282 -24.88 -11.96 -33.48
CA LEU A 282 -24.67 -12.59 -34.78
C LEU A 282 -23.90 -13.90 -34.67
N ARG A 283 -22.85 -13.94 -33.85
CA ARG A 283 -22.11 -15.16 -33.50
C ARG A 283 -23.04 -16.22 -32.92
N HIS A 284 -23.94 -15.85 -32.01
CA HIS A 284 -24.93 -16.77 -31.46
C HIS A 284 -25.85 -17.31 -32.55
N ALA A 285 -26.38 -16.47 -33.43
CA ALA A 285 -27.19 -16.90 -34.57
C ALA A 285 -26.45 -17.88 -35.50
N ILE A 286 -25.19 -17.59 -35.84
CA ILE A 286 -24.33 -18.46 -36.67
C ILE A 286 -24.12 -19.81 -35.99
N ALA A 287 -23.82 -19.82 -34.69
CA ALA A 287 -23.61 -21.05 -33.95
C ALA A 287 -24.89 -21.90 -33.86
N ALA A 288 -26.07 -21.28 -33.75
CA ALA A 288 -27.37 -21.93 -33.71
C ALA A 288 -27.96 -22.30 -35.09
N ALA A 289 -27.35 -21.85 -36.18
CA ALA A 289 -27.86 -22.05 -37.54
C ALA A 289 -27.88 -23.53 -37.96
N SER A 290 -28.78 -23.89 -38.88
CA SER A 290 -28.67 -25.15 -39.62
C SER A 290 -27.35 -25.23 -40.38
N GLN A 291 -26.89 -26.43 -40.73
CA GLN A 291 -25.64 -26.61 -41.45
C GLN A 291 -25.60 -25.83 -42.77
N GLU A 292 -26.69 -25.86 -43.54
CA GLU A 292 -26.84 -25.10 -44.79
C GLU A 292 -26.67 -23.59 -44.59
N ASN A 293 -27.36 -23.01 -43.60
CA ASN A 293 -27.28 -21.58 -43.32
C ASN A 293 -25.92 -21.16 -42.75
N HIS A 294 -25.28 -22.05 -41.98
CA HIS A 294 -23.92 -21.85 -41.50
C HIS A 294 -22.91 -21.79 -42.66
N ASP A 295 -22.99 -22.73 -43.60
CA ASP A 295 -22.06 -22.82 -44.73
C ASP A 295 -22.25 -21.63 -45.69
N ALA A 296 -23.49 -21.19 -45.90
CA ALA A 296 -23.79 -19.95 -46.62
C ALA A 296 -23.19 -18.71 -45.94
N ALA A 297 -23.32 -18.60 -44.61
CA ALA A 297 -22.73 -17.52 -43.82
C ALA A 297 -21.19 -17.55 -43.88
N LEU A 298 -20.58 -18.73 -43.85
CA LEU A 298 -19.13 -18.91 -43.94
C LEU A 298 -18.59 -18.42 -45.29
N LEU A 299 -19.28 -18.72 -46.40
CA LEU A 299 -18.91 -18.24 -47.74
C LEU A 299 -18.98 -16.71 -47.86
N ILE A 300 -19.99 -16.08 -47.25
CA ILE A 300 -20.12 -14.62 -47.20
C ILE A 300 -18.96 -14.02 -46.42
N ALA A 301 -18.69 -14.52 -45.21
CA ALA A 301 -17.59 -14.06 -44.39
C ALA A 301 -16.22 -14.25 -45.06
N ALA A 302 -16.01 -15.38 -45.76
CA ALA A 302 -14.78 -15.65 -46.50
C ALA A 302 -14.54 -14.62 -47.62
N ARG A 303 -15.60 -14.21 -48.32
CA ARG A 303 -15.51 -13.17 -49.38
C ARG A 303 -15.09 -11.83 -48.80
N VAL A 304 -15.73 -11.39 -47.70
CA VAL A 304 -15.39 -10.11 -47.08
C VAL A 304 -13.96 -10.13 -46.54
N ARG A 305 -13.54 -11.25 -45.95
CA ARG A 305 -12.18 -11.48 -45.45
C ARG A 305 -11.10 -11.29 -46.51
N GLN A 306 -11.35 -11.74 -47.75
CA GLN A 306 -10.41 -11.57 -48.87
C GLN A 306 -10.24 -10.12 -49.31
N THR A 307 -11.26 -9.29 -49.11
CA THR A 307 -11.22 -7.89 -49.56
C THR A 307 -10.57 -6.93 -48.56
N ARG A 308 -10.38 -7.34 -47.29
CA ARG A 308 -9.87 -6.48 -46.22
C ARG A 308 -9.08 -7.27 -45.18
N ALA A 309 -7.79 -6.97 -45.01
CA ALA A 309 -6.88 -7.70 -44.13
C ALA A 309 -7.32 -7.73 -42.64
N GLU A 310 -7.94 -6.65 -42.15
CA GLU A 310 -8.38 -6.50 -40.75
C GLU A 310 -9.65 -7.30 -40.40
N ALA A 311 -10.36 -7.84 -41.41
CA ALA A 311 -11.55 -8.66 -41.20
C ALA A 311 -11.25 -10.04 -40.58
N GLY A 312 -9.99 -10.47 -40.59
CA GLY A 312 -9.57 -11.79 -40.12
C GLY A 312 -9.95 -12.08 -38.66
N PHE A 313 -9.71 -11.13 -37.76
CA PHE A 313 -10.04 -11.27 -36.33
C PHE A 313 -11.54 -11.34 -36.07
N ILE A 314 -12.32 -10.48 -36.73
CA ILE A 314 -13.79 -10.45 -36.61
C ILE A 314 -14.40 -11.75 -37.16
N CYS A 315 -13.89 -12.25 -38.30
CA CYS A 315 -14.34 -13.54 -38.85
C CYS A 315 -13.98 -14.71 -37.94
N ALA A 316 -12.77 -14.73 -37.37
CA ALA A 316 -12.39 -15.75 -36.37
C ALA A 316 -13.29 -15.69 -35.13
N PHE A 317 -13.64 -14.49 -34.65
CA PHE A 317 -14.58 -14.29 -33.55
C PHE A 317 -16.00 -14.80 -33.84
N LEU A 318 -16.54 -14.49 -35.03
CA LEU A 318 -17.88 -14.94 -35.44
C LEU A 318 -17.94 -16.45 -35.68
N PHE A 319 -16.87 -17.03 -36.24
CA PHE A 319 -16.71 -18.46 -36.49
C PHE A 319 -15.71 -19.08 -35.53
N ALA A 320 -15.95 -18.87 -34.23
CA ALA A 320 -15.04 -19.24 -33.14
C ALA A 320 -14.63 -20.73 -33.05
N HIS A 321 -15.29 -21.61 -33.80
CA HIS A 321 -15.01 -23.05 -33.87
C HIS A 321 -14.21 -23.45 -35.12
N HIS A 322 -14.04 -22.54 -36.08
CA HIS A 322 -13.40 -22.82 -37.36
C HIS A 322 -11.87 -22.68 -37.25
N GLN A 323 -11.20 -23.78 -36.87
CA GLN A 323 -9.78 -23.76 -36.50
C GLN A 323 -8.82 -23.14 -37.52
N PRO A 324 -8.92 -23.38 -38.83
CA PRO A 324 -8.02 -22.72 -39.77
C PRO A 324 -8.03 -21.19 -39.69
N TRP A 325 -9.17 -20.58 -39.34
CA TRP A 325 -9.28 -19.11 -39.22
C TRP A 325 -8.81 -18.62 -37.85
N VAL A 326 -9.08 -19.39 -36.79
CA VAL A 326 -8.58 -19.09 -35.45
C VAL A 326 -7.06 -19.21 -35.41
N ASP A 327 -6.48 -20.30 -35.93
CA ASP A 327 -5.03 -20.51 -35.96
C ASP A 327 -4.30 -19.42 -36.79
N GLU A 328 -4.85 -19.02 -37.94
CA GLU A 328 -4.30 -17.94 -38.76
C GLU A 328 -4.35 -16.59 -38.03
N ALA A 329 -5.43 -16.31 -37.31
CA ALA A 329 -5.56 -15.09 -36.52
C ALA A 329 -4.65 -15.12 -35.28
N LEU A 330 -4.48 -16.28 -34.64
CA LEU A 330 -3.56 -16.45 -33.50
C LEU A 330 -2.10 -16.23 -33.89
N ALA A 331 -1.69 -16.65 -35.09
CA ALA A 331 -0.37 -16.32 -35.62
C ALA A 331 -0.13 -14.80 -35.76
N GLN A 332 -1.20 -14.01 -35.79
CA GLN A 332 -1.19 -12.55 -35.88
C GLN A 332 -1.59 -11.86 -34.56
N ALA A 333 -1.71 -12.60 -33.44
CA ALA A 333 -2.30 -12.14 -32.18
C ALA A 333 -1.72 -10.82 -31.62
N LYS A 334 -0.43 -10.53 -31.85
CA LYS A 334 0.19 -9.23 -31.53
C LYS A 334 -0.52 -8.00 -32.13
N SER A 335 -1.35 -8.20 -33.16
CA SER A 335 -2.16 -7.17 -33.80
C SER A 335 -3.63 -7.17 -33.36
N ASP A 336 -4.05 -8.13 -32.51
CA ASP A 336 -5.40 -8.19 -31.93
C ASP A 336 -5.56 -7.20 -30.76
N LYS A 337 -5.46 -5.90 -31.06
CA LYS A 337 -5.63 -4.82 -30.07
C LYS A 337 -7.02 -4.82 -29.40
N GLN A 338 -7.97 -5.53 -30.01
CA GLN A 338 -9.38 -5.57 -29.63
C GLN A 338 -9.79 -6.92 -29.01
N CYS A 339 -8.83 -7.81 -28.73
CA CYS A 339 -9.06 -9.05 -28.01
C CYS A 339 -10.21 -9.92 -28.58
N TRP A 340 -10.34 -9.97 -29.91
CA TRP A 340 -11.37 -10.72 -30.61
C TRP A 340 -11.21 -12.23 -30.40
N LEU A 341 -9.99 -12.72 -30.22
CA LEU A 341 -9.71 -14.15 -30.13
C LEU A 341 -9.96 -14.74 -28.74
N LEU A 342 -10.17 -13.90 -27.72
CA LEU A 342 -10.31 -14.34 -26.32
C LEU A 342 -11.38 -15.42 -26.10
N THR A 343 -12.44 -15.42 -26.90
CA THR A 343 -13.55 -16.35 -26.73
C THR A 343 -13.59 -17.43 -27.82
N CYS A 344 -12.51 -17.62 -28.57
CA CYS A 344 -12.40 -18.63 -29.62
C CYS A 344 -11.94 -20.00 -29.08
N ALA A 345 -12.16 -21.06 -29.86
CA ALA A 345 -11.71 -22.40 -29.52
C ALA A 345 -10.18 -22.50 -29.63
N MET A 346 -9.50 -22.77 -28.51
CA MET A 346 -8.04 -22.84 -28.42
C MET A 346 -7.62 -23.98 -27.50
N SER A 347 -6.42 -24.54 -27.69
CA SER A 347 -5.79 -25.40 -26.67
C SER A 347 -5.27 -24.58 -25.48
N PRO A 348 -5.09 -25.18 -24.29
CA PRO A 348 -4.52 -24.47 -23.15
C PRO A 348 -3.16 -23.83 -23.44
N GLN A 349 -2.32 -24.49 -24.26
CA GLN A 349 -1.02 -23.94 -24.65
C GLN A 349 -1.17 -22.73 -25.60
N GLN A 350 -2.01 -22.83 -26.63
CA GLN A 350 -2.29 -21.69 -27.51
C GLN A 350 -2.83 -20.49 -26.73
N MET A 351 -3.63 -20.75 -25.69
CA MET A 351 -4.15 -19.69 -24.80
C MET A 351 -3.04 -19.04 -23.97
N VAL A 352 -2.14 -19.83 -23.40
CA VAL A 352 -0.94 -19.31 -22.71
C VAL A 352 -0.10 -18.45 -23.65
N ASP A 353 0.18 -18.94 -24.87
CA ASP A 353 0.99 -18.22 -25.85
C ASP A 353 0.32 -16.90 -26.29
N TYR A 354 -1.00 -16.92 -26.47
CA TYR A 354 -1.80 -15.72 -26.79
C TYR A 354 -1.75 -14.68 -25.66
N LEU A 355 -1.92 -15.12 -24.40
CA LEU A 355 -1.87 -14.25 -23.22
C LEU A 355 -0.47 -13.66 -22.99
N HIS A 356 0.59 -14.35 -23.38
CA HIS A 356 1.96 -13.81 -23.29
C HIS A 356 2.24 -12.69 -24.32
N GLN A 357 1.55 -12.71 -25.46
CA GLN A 357 1.78 -11.75 -26.55
C GLN A 357 0.95 -10.47 -26.42
N SER A 358 -0.03 -10.44 -25.49
CA SER A 358 -1.02 -9.38 -25.38
C SER A 358 -1.33 -9.05 -23.92
N GLN A 359 -1.24 -7.77 -23.53
CA GLN A 359 -1.63 -7.34 -22.17
C GLN A 359 -3.15 -7.13 -22.08
N HIS A 360 -3.79 -7.85 -21.16
CA HIS A 360 -5.24 -7.83 -20.98
C HIS A 360 -5.62 -7.62 -19.52
N TYR A 361 -6.65 -6.81 -19.27
CA TYR A 361 -7.23 -6.71 -17.93
C TYR A 361 -7.98 -8.00 -17.59
N LEU A 362 -7.69 -8.60 -16.42
CA LEU A 362 -8.27 -9.84 -15.92
C LEU A 362 -9.81 -9.87 -15.92
N TYR A 363 -10.46 -8.71 -15.75
CA TYR A 363 -11.91 -8.57 -15.84
C TYR A 363 -12.51 -9.04 -17.18
N TYR A 364 -11.80 -8.94 -18.30
CA TYR A 364 -12.30 -9.38 -19.60
C TYR A 364 -12.10 -10.89 -19.85
N LEU A 365 -11.36 -11.58 -18.96
CA LEU A 365 -10.97 -12.97 -19.17
C LEU A 365 -11.92 -13.98 -18.52
N TYR A 366 -12.89 -13.57 -17.72
CA TYR A 366 -13.82 -14.51 -17.05
C TYR A 366 -14.60 -15.41 -18.02
N PRO A 367 -15.23 -14.90 -19.11
CA PRO A 367 -15.92 -15.76 -20.05
C PRO A 367 -14.96 -16.74 -20.75
N THR A 368 -13.73 -16.29 -21.01
CA THR A 368 -12.67 -17.12 -21.57
C THR A 368 -12.24 -18.22 -20.63
N LEU A 369 -12.01 -17.91 -19.36
CA LEU A 369 -11.66 -18.89 -18.33
C LEU A 369 -12.73 -19.97 -18.20
N GLN A 370 -13.99 -19.56 -18.19
CA GLN A 370 -15.10 -20.50 -18.16
C GLN A 370 -15.11 -21.40 -19.40
N LEU A 371 -14.88 -20.86 -20.60
CA LEU A 371 -14.76 -21.66 -21.82
C LEU A 371 -13.60 -22.67 -21.73
N GLN A 372 -12.42 -22.23 -21.30
CA GLN A 372 -11.23 -23.09 -21.21
C GLN A 372 -11.38 -24.19 -20.15
N VAL A 373 -11.92 -23.86 -18.98
CA VAL A 373 -12.18 -24.84 -17.91
C VAL A 373 -13.30 -25.81 -18.31
N ALA A 374 -14.38 -25.33 -18.95
CA ALA A 374 -15.46 -26.19 -19.43
C ALA A 374 -15.00 -27.17 -20.52
N ARG A 375 -14.09 -26.73 -21.40
CA ARG A 375 -13.61 -27.52 -22.54
C ARG A 375 -12.49 -28.50 -22.17
N HIS A 376 -11.53 -28.06 -21.36
CA HIS A 376 -10.29 -28.81 -21.09
C HIS A 376 -10.21 -29.39 -19.67
N GLY A 377 -11.15 -29.01 -18.82
CA GLY A 377 -11.20 -29.46 -17.44
C GLY A 377 -9.92 -29.16 -16.65
N VAL A 378 -9.40 -30.15 -15.92
CA VAL A 378 -8.16 -30.02 -15.13
C VAL A 378 -6.94 -29.61 -15.98
N ARG A 379 -6.97 -29.85 -17.30
CA ARG A 379 -5.89 -29.48 -18.23
C ARG A 379 -5.81 -27.96 -18.47
N ALA A 380 -6.77 -27.18 -18.00
CA ALA A 380 -6.73 -25.71 -18.04
C ALA A 380 -5.84 -25.08 -16.95
N MET A 381 -5.29 -25.87 -16.02
CA MET A 381 -4.50 -25.35 -14.89
C MET A 381 -3.32 -24.43 -15.29
N PRO A 382 -2.55 -24.70 -16.36
CA PRO A 382 -1.48 -23.79 -16.78
C PRO A 382 -1.97 -22.37 -17.13
N VAL A 383 -3.18 -22.25 -17.69
CA VAL A 383 -3.80 -20.95 -17.99
C VAL A 383 -4.17 -20.22 -16.69
N LEU A 384 -4.74 -20.94 -15.72
CA LEU A 384 -5.09 -20.38 -14.40
C LEU A 384 -3.85 -19.93 -13.63
N GLU A 385 -2.77 -20.71 -13.67
CA GLU A 385 -1.49 -20.36 -13.05
C GLU A 385 -0.87 -19.11 -13.69
N LEU A 386 -0.85 -19.04 -15.03
CA LEU A 386 -0.39 -17.86 -15.74
C LEU A 386 -1.17 -16.62 -15.32
N LEU A 387 -2.49 -16.71 -15.27
CA LEU A 387 -3.34 -15.56 -14.91
C LEU A 387 -3.21 -15.16 -13.44
N LEU A 388 -3.01 -16.12 -12.53
CA LEU A 388 -2.66 -15.80 -11.15
C LEU A 388 -1.35 -15.02 -11.06
N SER A 389 -0.33 -15.38 -11.85
CA SER A 389 0.96 -14.67 -11.88
C SER A 389 0.86 -13.25 -12.44
N HIS A 390 -0.16 -12.95 -13.25
CA HIS A 390 -0.43 -11.62 -13.82
C HIS A 390 -1.44 -10.81 -13.00
N ALA A 391 -1.93 -11.32 -11.87
CA ALA A 391 -2.90 -10.62 -11.04
C ALA A 391 -2.28 -9.39 -10.35
N SER A 392 -2.60 -8.19 -10.85
CA SER A 392 -2.06 -6.91 -10.36
C SER A 392 -2.80 -6.35 -9.14
N ASP A 393 -3.98 -6.90 -8.82
CA ASP A 393 -4.80 -6.44 -7.70
C ASP A 393 -5.47 -7.60 -6.95
N LYS A 394 -5.87 -7.31 -5.71
CA LYS A 394 -6.48 -8.27 -4.80
C LYS A 394 -7.73 -8.94 -5.38
N SER A 395 -8.63 -8.19 -6.00
CA SER A 395 -9.90 -8.73 -6.52
C SER A 395 -9.63 -9.73 -7.64
N SER A 396 -8.68 -9.40 -8.50
CA SER A 396 -8.26 -10.28 -9.59
C SER A 396 -7.59 -11.56 -9.05
N ALA A 397 -6.72 -11.44 -8.06
CA ALA A 397 -6.08 -12.60 -7.41
C ALA A 397 -7.10 -13.52 -6.70
N GLU A 398 -8.01 -12.96 -5.89
CA GLU A 398 -9.08 -13.73 -5.22
C GLU A 398 -9.93 -14.51 -6.23
N SER A 399 -10.23 -13.89 -7.37
CA SER A 399 -11.01 -14.51 -8.43
C SER A 399 -10.28 -15.67 -9.09
N MET A 400 -8.99 -15.51 -9.43
CA MET A 400 -8.22 -16.61 -10.01
C MET A 400 -8.05 -17.76 -9.01
N LEU A 401 -7.89 -17.45 -7.72
CA LEU A 401 -7.82 -18.46 -6.66
C LEU A 401 -9.15 -19.19 -6.44
N GLU A 402 -10.31 -18.55 -6.67
CA GLU A 402 -11.60 -19.23 -6.67
C GLU A 402 -11.64 -20.31 -7.77
N TRP A 403 -11.18 -19.98 -8.97
CA TRP A 403 -11.07 -20.93 -10.08
C TRP A 403 -10.05 -22.06 -9.79
N ILE A 404 -8.87 -21.73 -9.29
CA ILE A 404 -7.84 -22.72 -8.91
C ILE A 404 -8.35 -23.63 -7.79
N ALA A 405 -9.08 -23.10 -6.81
CA ALA A 405 -9.67 -23.89 -5.72
C ALA A 405 -10.73 -24.87 -6.22
N ALA A 406 -11.45 -24.53 -7.27
CA ALA A 406 -12.47 -25.38 -7.88
C ALA A 406 -11.90 -26.46 -8.79
N VAL A 407 -10.70 -26.25 -9.35
CA VAL A 407 -9.97 -27.27 -10.12
C VAL A 407 -9.02 -28.01 -9.17
N GLN A 408 -9.57 -28.98 -8.44
CA GLN A 408 -8.79 -29.82 -7.54
C GLN A 408 -7.98 -30.80 -8.38
N CYS A 409 -6.64 -30.74 -8.30
CA CYS A 409 -5.72 -31.64 -8.98
C CYS A 409 -4.29 -31.49 -8.42
N PRO A 410 -3.36 -32.44 -8.68
CA PRO A 410 -1.98 -32.34 -8.21
C PRO A 410 -1.27 -31.03 -8.61
N ALA A 411 -1.52 -30.53 -9.83
CA ALA A 411 -0.91 -29.30 -10.35
C ALA A 411 -1.26 -28.05 -9.52
N GLN A 412 -2.38 -28.06 -8.79
CA GLN A 412 -2.79 -26.98 -7.91
C GLN A 412 -1.74 -26.68 -6.82
N ILE A 413 -1.19 -27.72 -6.19
CA ILE A 413 -0.19 -27.53 -5.12
C ILE A 413 1.05 -26.83 -5.69
N GLY A 414 1.53 -27.28 -6.85
CA GLY A 414 2.70 -26.67 -7.51
C GLY A 414 2.47 -25.20 -7.87
N ALA A 415 1.30 -24.87 -8.42
CA ALA A 415 0.95 -23.49 -8.75
C ALA A 415 0.90 -22.59 -7.51
N LEU A 416 0.30 -23.06 -6.41
CA LEU A 416 0.21 -22.32 -5.16
C LEU A 416 1.58 -22.13 -4.47
N VAL A 417 2.43 -23.16 -4.49
CA VAL A 417 3.80 -23.09 -3.93
C VAL A 417 4.64 -22.08 -4.70
N ARG A 418 4.61 -22.11 -6.04
CA ARG A 418 5.36 -21.16 -6.89
C ARG A 418 4.88 -19.72 -6.73
N GLN A 419 3.58 -19.52 -6.51
CA GLN A 419 2.97 -18.19 -6.35
C GLN A 419 2.84 -17.74 -4.89
N MET A 420 3.46 -18.44 -3.95
CA MET A 420 3.33 -18.14 -2.51
C MET A 420 3.86 -16.75 -2.13
N GLU A 421 4.93 -16.28 -2.77
CA GLU A 421 5.49 -14.94 -2.49
C GLU A 421 4.73 -13.81 -3.19
N GLY A 422 3.89 -14.11 -4.19
CA GLY A 422 3.08 -13.14 -4.94
C GLY A 422 1.85 -12.64 -4.16
N ALA A 423 0.66 -13.17 -4.48
CA ALA A 423 -0.57 -12.74 -3.84
C ALA A 423 -0.72 -13.32 -2.42
N LYS A 424 -1.09 -12.48 -1.45
CA LYS A 424 -1.36 -12.89 -0.06
C LYS A 424 -2.43 -14.00 0.01
N GLU A 425 -3.41 -13.91 -0.87
CA GLU A 425 -4.57 -14.78 -0.94
C GLU A 425 -4.18 -16.22 -1.33
N THR A 426 -3.09 -16.39 -2.09
CA THR A 426 -2.53 -17.69 -2.48
C THR A 426 -2.19 -18.52 -1.24
N ARG A 427 -1.67 -17.86 -0.20
CA ARG A 427 -1.24 -18.50 1.06
C ARG A 427 -2.41 -19.10 1.81
N ALA A 428 -3.55 -18.40 1.84
CA ALA A 428 -4.75 -18.88 2.52
C ALA A 428 -5.32 -20.15 1.85
N LEU A 429 -5.27 -20.22 0.52
CA LEU A 429 -5.66 -21.43 -0.21
C LEU A 429 -4.61 -22.54 -0.02
N LEU A 430 -3.32 -22.22 -0.05
CA LEU A 430 -2.24 -23.17 0.20
C LEU A 430 -2.34 -23.79 1.61
N ASP A 431 -2.61 -23.00 2.65
CA ASP A 431 -2.85 -23.51 4.01
C ASP A 431 -4.00 -24.53 4.00
N LYS A 432 -5.13 -24.21 3.36
CA LYS A 432 -6.29 -25.11 3.29
C LYS A 432 -5.97 -26.42 2.56
N VAL A 433 -5.20 -26.35 1.47
CA VAL A 433 -4.77 -27.53 0.71
C VAL A 433 -3.75 -28.35 1.53
N ALA A 434 -2.84 -27.69 2.24
CA ALA A 434 -1.84 -28.32 3.09
C ALA A 434 -2.45 -29.09 4.28
N GLU A 435 -3.53 -28.58 4.87
CA GLU A 435 -4.28 -29.31 5.92
C GLU A 435 -4.88 -30.62 5.40
N SER A 436 -5.33 -30.62 4.14
CA SER A 436 -6.00 -31.77 3.53
C SER A 436 -5.01 -32.76 2.95
N HIS A 437 -3.88 -32.28 2.42
CA HIS A 437 -2.85 -33.06 1.72
C HIS A 437 -1.43 -32.69 2.21
N PRO A 438 -1.10 -32.91 3.50
CA PRO A 438 0.13 -32.39 4.09
C PRO A 438 1.40 -33.03 3.51
N ALA A 439 1.39 -34.32 3.20
CA ALA A 439 2.57 -35.03 2.69
C ALA A 439 2.93 -34.59 1.26
N ALA A 440 1.95 -34.53 0.34
CA ALA A 440 2.15 -34.03 -1.02
C ALA A 440 2.56 -32.55 -1.06
N THR A 441 2.00 -31.75 -0.14
CA THR A 441 2.36 -30.33 -0.03
C THR A 441 3.77 -30.14 0.51
N LEU A 442 4.17 -30.90 1.55
CA LEU A 442 5.54 -30.89 2.06
C LEU A 442 6.54 -31.37 1.00
N TYR A 443 6.23 -32.45 0.27
CA TYR A 443 7.04 -32.94 -0.84
C TYR A 443 7.28 -31.83 -1.87
N THR A 444 6.20 -31.22 -2.38
CA THR A 444 6.28 -30.18 -3.41
C THR A 444 7.03 -28.93 -2.93
N ALA A 445 6.81 -28.51 -1.68
CA ALA A 445 7.46 -27.33 -1.12
C ALA A 445 8.97 -27.56 -0.87
N ILE A 446 9.36 -28.72 -0.32
CA ILE A 446 10.75 -29.06 -0.07
C ILE A 446 11.52 -29.25 -1.38
N ASP A 447 10.92 -29.91 -2.36
CA ASP A 447 11.49 -30.07 -3.71
C ASP A 447 11.71 -28.70 -4.38
N HIS A 448 10.73 -27.81 -4.28
CA HIS A 448 10.87 -26.45 -4.83
C HIS A 448 12.00 -25.66 -4.14
N LEU A 449 12.16 -25.80 -2.82
CA LEU A 449 13.24 -25.18 -2.03
C LEU A 449 14.63 -25.78 -2.32
N ALA A 450 14.72 -26.95 -2.98
CA ALA A 450 16.00 -27.51 -3.39
C ALA A 450 16.68 -26.66 -4.46
N THR A 451 15.88 -26.05 -5.34
CA THR A 451 16.32 -25.27 -6.49
C THR A 451 16.15 -23.76 -6.31
N HIS A 452 15.31 -23.33 -5.35
CA HIS A 452 14.99 -21.92 -5.11
C HIS A 452 15.27 -21.51 -3.66
N ARG A 453 15.79 -20.30 -3.45
CA ARG A 453 16.04 -19.73 -2.12
C ARG A 453 14.93 -18.77 -1.72
N LEU A 454 13.79 -19.31 -1.30
CA LEU A 454 12.59 -18.55 -0.93
C LEU A 454 12.41 -18.58 0.60
N SER A 455 12.81 -17.52 1.31
CA SER A 455 12.82 -17.49 2.78
C SER A 455 11.42 -17.63 3.38
N MET A 456 10.41 -17.06 2.72
CA MET A 456 9.03 -17.11 3.17
C MET A 456 8.46 -18.52 3.07
N LEU A 457 8.68 -19.18 1.92
CA LEU A 457 8.30 -20.58 1.72
C LEU A 457 9.05 -21.47 2.71
N GLN A 458 10.36 -21.26 2.91
CA GLN A 458 11.15 -22.02 3.86
C GLN A 458 10.58 -21.97 5.28
N GLY A 459 10.32 -20.77 5.81
CA GLY A 459 9.74 -20.62 7.15
C GLY A 459 8.36 -21.26 7.25
N TRP A 460 7.55 -21.17 6.19
CA TRP A 460 6.23 -21.82 6.14
C TRP A 460 6.33 -23.35 6.11
N THR A 461 7.23 -23.92 5.30
CA THR A 461 7.47 -25.36 5.21
C THR A 461 7.96 -25.92 6.54
N LEU A 462 8.85 -25.21 7.26
CA LEU A 462 9.30 -25.61 8.60
C LEU A 462 8.14 -25.68 9.61
N ARG A 463 7.22 -24.71 9.57
CA ARG A 463 6.02 -24.74 10.44
C ARG A 463 5.07 -25.88 10.10
N LEU A 464 4.85 -26.15 8.80
CA LEU A 464 4.03 -27.29 8.36
C LEU A 464 4.67 -28.62 8.79
N ALA A 465 5.99 -28.75 8.63
CA ALA A 465 6.76 -29.91 9.04
C ALA A 465 6.67 -30.17 10.55
N ALA A 466 6.79 -29.13 11.38
CA ALA A 466 6.66 -29.22 12.83
C ALA A 466 5.25 -29.66 13.27
N ARG A 467 4.21 -29.22 12.55
CA ARG A 467 2.81 -29.59 12.82
C ARG A 467 2.44 -31.00 12.37
N HIS A 468 3.06 -31.51 11.30
CA HIS A 468 2.75 -32.82 10.70
C HIS A 468 3.99 -33.71 10.57
N PRO A 469 4.59 -34.18 11.68
CA PRO A 469 5.83 -34.95 11.65
C PRO A 469 5.72 -36.27 10.88
N GLN A 470 4.54 -36.91 10.89
CA GLN A 470 4.30 -38.13 10.10
C GLN A 470 4.26 -37.86 8.60
N ALA A 471 3.63 -36.75 8.18
CA ALA A 471 3.59 -36.34 6.78
C ALA A 471 4.97 -35.91 6.27
N LEU A 472 5.77 -35.26 7.13
CA LEU A 472 7.16 -34.94 6.84
C LEU A 472 7.99 -36.21 6.56
N ALA A 473 7.85 -37.25 7.39
CA ALA A 473 8.57 -38.50 7.20
C ALA A 473 8.23 -39.15 5.84
N GLN A 474 6.95 -39.13 5.43
CA GLN A 474 6.52 -39.63 4.12
C GLN A 474 7.08 -38.79 2.97
N ALA A 475 7.03 -37.47 3.08
CA ALA A 475 7.58 -36.56 2.07
C ALA A 475 9.09 -36.76 1.90
N LEU A 476 9.86 -36.82 3.00
CA LEU A 476 11.30 -37.05 2.98
C LEU A 476 11.67 -38.43 2.39
N ALA A 477 10.86 -39.46 2.62
CA ALA A 477 11.08 -40.79 2.05
C ALA A 477 10.80 -40.88 0.54
N ALA A 478 9.99 -39.95 0.00
CA ALA A 478 9.67 -39.86 -1.43
C ALA A 478 10.60 -38.90 -2.21
N LEU A 479 11.31 -38.01 -1.52
CA LEU A 479 12.24 -37.05 -2.10
C LEU A 479 13.57 -37.70 -2.52
N GLU A 480 14.30 -37.00 -3.40
CA GLU A 480 15.68 -37.36 -3.72
C GLU A 480 16.55 -37.28 -2.44
N PRO A 481 17.46 -38.25 -2.20
CA PRO A 481 18.21 -38.34 -0.95
C PRO A 481 19.00 -37.08 -0.55
N ALA A 482 19.65 -36.39 -1.48
CA ALA A 482 20.40 -35.17 -1.17
C ALA A 482 19.46 -34.02 -0.77
N VAL A 483 18.29 -33.89 -1.42
CA VAL A 483 17.26 -32.91 -1.04
C VAL A 483 16.72 -33.19 0.38
N ALA A 484 16.39 -34.44 0.67
CA ALA A 484 15.90 -34.86 1.98
C ALA A 484 16.93 -34.61 3.10
N GLN A 485 18.21 -34.93 2.83
CA GLN A 485 19.29 -34.71 3.78
C GLN A 485 19.55 -33.22 4.05
N ALA A 486 19.51 -32.38 3.01
CA ALA A 486 19.67 -30.93 3.15
C ALA A 486 18.55 -30.30 3.99
N PHE A 487 17.30 -30.74 3.83
CA PHE A 487 16.19 -30.26 4.66
C PHE A 487 16.29 -30.76 6.11
N THR A 488 16.69 -32.02 6.31
CA THR A 488 16.89 -32.60 7.66
C THR A 488 18.00 -31.88 8.43
N ALA A 489 19.11 -31.54 7.77
CA ALA A 489 20.19 -30.77 8.39
C ALA A 489 19.73 -29.38 8.85
N ARG A 490 18.81 -28.74 8.11
CA ARG A 490 18.21 -27.46 8.50
C ARG A 490 17.32 -27.59 9.73
N LEU A 491 16.55 -28.67 9.85
CA LEU A 491 15.77 -28.95 11.06
C LEU A 491 16.68 -29.17 12.28
N ALA A 492 17.78 -29.90 12.12
CA ALA A 492 18.74 -30.14 13.19
C ALA A 492 19.43 -28.86 13.68
N ALA A 493 19.65 -27.89 12.80
CA ALA A 493 20.26 -26.59 13.18
C ALA A 493 19.37 -25.74 14.12
N LEU A 494 18.08 -26.07 14.26
CA LEU A 494 17.16 -25.40 15.19
C LEU A 494 17.25 -25.97 16.62
N ASP A 495 17.91 -27.12 16.81
CA ASP A 495 18.09 -27.75 18.12
C ASP A 495 19.36 -27.20 18.81
N VAL A 496 19.16 -26.18 19.67
CA VAL A 496 20.26 -25.44 20.32
C VAL A 496 20.24 -25.67 21.83
N LYS A 497 21.42 -25.79 22.45
CA LYS A 497 21.57 -25.99 23.90
C LYS A 497 20.89 -24.86 24.70
N GLU A 498 19.87 -25.24 25.47
CA GLU A 498 19.11 -24.32 26.33
C GLU A 498 19.90 -23.89 27.58
N ALA A 499 19.64 -22.67 28.04
CA ALA A 499 20.09 -22.15 29.32
C ALA A 499 19.27 -22.76 30.47
N GLY A 500 19.92 -23.02 31.61
CA GLY A 500 19.24 -23.49 32.81
C GLY A 500 18.27 -22.45 33.37
N VAL A 501 17.19 -22.88 34.02
CA VAL A 501 16.13 -22.01 34.54
C VAL A 501 16.68 -20.96 35.52
N ASP A 502 17.67 -21.31 36.33
CA ASP A 502 18.30 -20.40 37.31
C ASP A 502 19.08 -19.25 36.67
N ALA A 503 19.49 -19.39 35.40
CA ALA A 503 20.19 -18.34 34.65
C ALA A 503 19.23 -17.33 34.00
N LEU A 504 17.92 -17.58 34.04
CA LEU A 504 16.91 -16.70 33.45
C LEU A 504 16.59 -15.53 34.39
N PRO A 505 16.36 -14.31 33.86
CA PRO A 505 15.81 -13.20 34.64
C PRO A 505 14.47 -13.56 35.30
N ALA A 506 14.19 -13.02 36.49
CA ALA A 506 12.94 -13.26 37.23
C ALA A 506 11.69 -12.99 36.37
N LEU A 507 11.74 -11.96 35.52
CA LEU A 507 10.68 -11.62 34.57
C LEU A 507 10.37 -12.76 33.58
N LEU A 508 11.38 -13.49 33.09
CA LEU A 508 11.20 -14.59 32.14
C LEU A 508 10.82 -15.90 32.84
N GLN A 509 11.14 -16.05 34.13
CA GLN A 509 10.70 -17.19 34.94
C GLN A 509 9.23 -17.07 35.36
N ASN A 510 8.82 -15.89 35.87
CA ASN A 510 7.49 -15.66 36.43
C ASN A 510 6.97 -14.24 36.09
N PRO A 511 6.54 -14.01 34.84
CA PRO A 511 6.08 -12.70 34.41
C PRO A 511 4.79 -12.23 35.12
N PRO A 512 4.56 -10.91 35.25
CA PRO A 512 3.42 -10.34 35.98
C PRO A 512 2.04 -10.87 35.57
N TRP A 513 1.83 -11.16 34.28
CA TRP A 513 0.53 -11.64 33.77
C TRP A 513 0.20 -13.09 34.18
N LEU A 514 1.15 -13.84 34.73
CA LEU A 514 0.93 -15.18 35.29
C LEU A 514 0.68 -15.15 36.80
N GLN A 515 0.86 -14.00 37.46
CA GLN A 515 0.67 -13.87 38.90
C GLN A 515 -0.82 -13.75 39.26
N LYS A 516 -1.24 -14.41 40.35
CA LYS A 516 -2.66 -14.45 40.78
C LYS A 516 -3.19 -13.13 41.33
N LEU A 517 -2.32 -12.23 41.80
CA LEU A 517 -2.67 -10.92 42.36
C LEU A 517 -2.25 -9.82 41.38
N ARG A 518 -3.23 -9.14 40.78
CA ARG A 518 -2.95 -7.89 40.05
C ARG A 518 -2.61 -6.79 41.07
N PRO A 519 -1.58 -5.96 40.85
CA PRO A 519 -1.27 -4.84 41.74
C PRO A 519 -2.45 -3.88 41.87
N GLN A 520 -2.49 -3.24 43.03
CA GLN A 520 -3.62 -2.47 43.54
C GLN A 520 -4.06 -1.39 42.55
N ALA A 521 -5.37 -1.35 42.24
CA ALA A 521 -5.95 -0.30 41.41
C ALA A 521 -5.70 1.08 42.05
N LEU A 522 -5.42 2.10 41.22
CA LEU A 522 -5.30 3.49 41.68
C LEU A 522 -6.54 3.86 42.52
N PRO A 523 -6.39 4.72 43.55
CA PRO A 523 -7.54 5.16 44.35
C PRO A 523 -8.59 5.84 43.47
N THR A 524 -9.85 5.76 43.90
CA THR A 524 -10.97 6.46 43.26
C THR A 524 -11.40 7.56 44.22
N LEU A 525 -11.41 8.80 43.73
CA LEU A 525 -11.68 10.03 44.46
C LEU A 525 -12.92 10.70 43.87
N GLU A 526 -13.68 11.39 44.71
CA GLU A 526 -14.68 12.35 44.23
C GLU A 526 -13.96 13.68 43.98
N VAL A 527 -13.71 13.99 42.70
CA VAL A 527 -12.94 15.18 42.30
C VAL A 527 -13.90 16.22 41.74
N ILE A 528 -13.98 17.39 42.39
CA ILE A 528 -14.65 18.57 41.83
C ILE A 528 -13.65 19.30 40.93
N PRO A 529 -13.95 19.53 39.64
CA PRO A 529 -13.02 20.17 38.70
C PRO A 529 -12.59 21.55 39.17
N LEU A 530 -11.30 21.89 39.01
CA LEU A 530 -10.86 23.28 39.16
C LEU A 530 -11.47 24.13 38.02
N PRO A 531 -11.93 25.35 38.30
CA PRO A 531 -12.49 26.22 37.27
C PRO A 531 -11.37 26.68 36.31
N VAL A 532 -11.56 26.45 35.02
CA VAL A 532 -10.68 26.93 33.95
C VAL A 532 -11.54 27.62 32.91
N GLU A 533 -11.35 28.93 32.76
CA GLU A 533 -12.03 29.73 31.73
C GLU A 533 -11.47 29.38 30.35
N PRO A 534 -12.33 29.11 29.34
CA PRO A 534 -11.85 28.82 28.00
C PRO A 534 -11.19 30.04 27.36
N ARG A 535 -10.04 29.88 26.71
CA ARG A 535 -9.30 30.98 26.06
C ARG A 535 -9.10 30.69 24.58
N VAL A 536 -9.28 31.72 23.76
CA VAL A 536 -8.94 31.71 22.32
C VAL A 536 -7.67 32.56 22.19
N GLU A 537 -6.55 31.90 21.96
CA GLU A 537 -5.19 32.47 21.97
C GLU A 537 -4.71 32.83 20.55
N TRP A 538 -5.57 33.49 19.77
CA TRP A 538 -5.17 34.07 18.48
C TRP A 538 -4.62 35.47 18.66
N THR A 539 -3.60 35.80 17.88
CA THR A 539 -3.09 37.16 17.72
C THR A 539 -4.10 38.03 16.97
N ASP A 540 -4.03 39.36 17.14
CA ASP A 540 -4.89 40.29 16.40
C ASP A 540 -4.75 40.10 14.87
N SER A 541 -3.52 39.81 14.39
CA SER A 541 -3.27 39.52 12.98
C SER A 541 -3.93 38.23 12.50
N GLU A 542 -3.95 37.17 13.31
CA GLU A 542 -4.65 35.92 12.98
C GLU A 542 -6.16 36.11 12.98
N ILE A 543 -6.69 36.85 13.97
CA ILE A 543 -8.12 37.19 14.01
C ILE A 543 -8.49 37.99 12.76
N ASP A 544 -7.72 39.01 12.38
CA ASP A 544 -7.99 39.81 11.18
C ASP A 544 -7.84 39.01 9.89
N HIS A 545 -6.94 38.03 9.85
CA HIS A 545 -6.79 37.11 8.72
C HIS A 545 -7.98 36.15 8.57
N TYR A 546 -8.46 35.56 9.66
CA TYR A 546 -9.55 34.57 9.64
C TYR A 546 -10.95 35.20 9.64
N ARG A 547 -11.12 36.42 10.17
CA ARG A 547 -12.43 37.07 10.31
C ARG A 547 -13.24 37.16 9.01
N PRO A 548 -12.67 37.50 7.84
CA PRO A 548 -13.44 37.55 6.59
C PRO A 548 -14.02 36.18 6.22
N MET A 549 -15.34 36.10 6.00
CA MET A 549 -15.95 34.89 5.47
C MET A 549 -15.43 34.60 4.04
N PRO A 550 -15.10 33.33 3.72
CA PRO A 550 -14.67 32.94 2.38
C PRO A 550 -15.71 33.29 1.31
N LYS A 551 -15.26 33.52 0.07
CA LYS A 551 -16.16 33.74 -1.07
C LYS A 551 -16.79 32.41 -1.51
N PRO A 552 -18.11 32.35 -1.75
CA PRO A 552 -18.75 31.14 -2.22
C PRO A 552 -18.29 30.77 -3.63
N GLU A 553 -18.21 29.47 -3.94
CA GLU A 553 -17.99 29.01 -5.30
C GLU A 553 -19.13 29.47 -6.22
N ARG A 554 -18.78 29.96 -7.42
CA ARG A 554 -19.75 30.65 -8.30
C ARG A 554 -20.95 29.79 -8.69
N TRP A 555 -20.76 28.50 -8.95
CA TRP A 555 -21.87 27.60 -9.29
C TRP A 555 -22.81 27.36 -8.10
N LEU A 556 -22.30 27.38 -6.87
CA LEU A 556 -23.09 27.20 -5.66
C LEU A 556 -23.93 28.45 -5.40
N GLN A 557 -23.33 29.62 -5.60
CA GLN A 557 -24.02 30.90 -5.56
C GLN A 557 -25.16 30.95 -6.60
N ASP A 558 -24.88 30.64 -7.87
CA ASP A 558 -25.89 30.62 -8.94
C ASP A 558 -27.04 29.65 -8.63
N ARG A 559 -26.73 28.51 -7.99
CA ARG A 559 -27.73 27.52 -7.57
C ARG A 559 -28.61 28.05 -6.44
N LEU A 560 -28.02 28.68 -5.42
CA LEU A 560 -28.75 29.27 -4.29
C LEU A 560 -29.60 30.45 -4.74
N GLU A 561 -29.11 31.31 -5.63
CA GLU A 561 -29.88 32.43 -6.18
C GLU A 561 -31.11 31.94 -6.95
N LYS A 562 -30.98 30.90 -7.78
CA LYS A 562 -32.13 30.27 -8.47
C LYS A 562 -33.14 29.68 -7.48
N LEU A 563 -32.68 29.06 -6.39
CA LEU A 563 -33.56 28.55 -5.35
C LEU A 563 -34.24 29.69 -4.58
N ALA A 564 -33.51 30.76 -4.27
CA ALA A 564 -34.03 31.93 -3.57
C ALA A 564 -35.10 32.65 -4.41
N GLN A 565 -34.93 32.72 -5.73
CA GLN A 565 -35.96 33.23 -6.65
C GLN A 565 -37.27 32.43 -6.54
N ASN A 566 -37.17 31.11 -6.40
CA ASN A 566 -38.34 30.24 -6.28
C ASN A 566 -38.98 30.27 -4.87
N LEU A 567 -38.17 30.45 -3.81
CA LEU A 567 -38.60 30.38 -2.40
C LEU A 567 -38.84 31.76 -1.77
N GLY A 568 -38.56 32.83 -2.50
CA GLY A 568 -38.80 34.22 -2.11
C GLY A 568 -37.70 34.88 -1.29
N ASN A 569 -36.73 34.14 -0.74
CA ASN A 569 -35.56 34.71 -0.06
C ASN A 569 -34.40 33.71 0.06
N MET A 570 -33.20 34.24 0.32
CA MET A 570 -31.94 33.47 0.44
C MET A 570 -31.93 32.55 1.66
N GLU A 571 -32.48 32.99 2.80
CA GLU A 571 -32.54 32.18 4.02
C GLU A 571 -33.33 30.89 3.80
N ALA A 572 -34.49 30.96 3.17
CA ALA A 572 -35.30 29.79 2.81
C ALA A 572 -34.54 28.82 1.91
N ALA A 573 -33.79 29.35 0.94
CA ALA A 573 -32.95 28.54 0.05
C ALA A 573 -31.84 27.81 0.82
N VAL A 574 -31.18 28.50 1.76
CA VAL A 574 -30.14 27.95 2.64
C VAL A 574 -30.70 26.86 3.55
N PHE A 575 -31.79 27.12 4.29
CA PHE A 575 -32.40 26.14 5.18
C PHE A 575 -32.83 24.87 4.44
N ARG A 576 -33.36 25.03 3.22
CA ARG A 576 -33.70 23.89 2.35
C ARG A 576 -32.47 23.10 1.91
N GLN A 577 -31.34 23.75 1.63
CA GLN A 577 -30.09 23.05 1.29
C GLN A 577 -29.44 22.39 2.52
N LEU A 578 -29.61 22.96 3.72
CA LEU A 578 -29.31 22.31 5.00
C LEU A 578 -30.30 21.19 5.35
N GLY A 579 -31.30 20.92 4.49
CA GLY A 579 -32.29 19.86 4.72
C GLY A 579 -33.24 20.13 5.88
N ILE A 580 -33.30 21.37 6.40
CA ILE A 580 -34.22 21.76 7.46
C ILE A 580 -35.58 22.03 6.84
N ASN A 581 -36.63 21.35 7.34
CA ASN A 581 -37.98 21.52 6.82
C ASN A 581 -38.59 22.90 7.17
N ASP A 582 -39.60 23.34 6.41
CA ASP A 582 -40.18 24.68 6.54
C ASP A 582 -40.86 24.94 7.90
N GLN A 583 -41.42 23.90 8.54
CA GLN A 583 -42.02 24.02 9.88
C GLN A 583 -40.92 24.30 10.92
N ALA A 584 -39.84 23.52 10.89
CA ALA A 584 -38.70 23.69 11.78
C ALA A 584 -37.99 25.03 11.55
N ARG A 585 -37.86 25.48 10.29
CA ARG A 585 -37.30 26.79 9.94
C ARG A 585 -37.98 27.92 10.73
N THR A 586 -39.31 27.94 10.75
CA THR A 586 -40.08 29.01 11.42
C THR A 586 -39.81 29.04 12.94
N GLU A 587 -39.74 27.86 13.56
CA GLU A 587 -39.46 27.73 15.00
C GLU A 587 -38.00 28.08 15.34
N ILE A 588 -37.04 27.73 14.48
CA ILE A 588 -35.62 28.04 14.65
C ILE A 588 -35.38 29.55 14.59
N LEU A 589 -36.06 30.25 13.67
CA LEU A 589 -36.03 31.71 13.59
C LEU A 589 -36.63 32.36 14.84
N ALA A 590 -37.64 31.73 15.44
CA ALA A 590 -38.23 32.14 16.71
C ALA A 590 -37.37 31.81 17.96
N GLY A 591 -36.20 31.18 17.78
CA GLY A 591 -35.26 30.90 18.85
C GLY A 591 -35.23 29.45 19.35
N ARG A 592 -35.95 28.52 18.70
CA ARG A 592 -35.84 27.09 19.00
C ARG A 592 -34.49 26.55 18.53
N ALA A 593 -33.90 25.65 19.32
CA ALA A 593 -32.69 24.96 18.92
C ALA A 593 -32.92 23.98 17.76
N VAL A 594 -31.90 23.82 16.90
CA VAL A 594 -31.92 22.83 15.80
C VAL A 594 -31.80 21.42 16.36
N SER A 595 -32.56 20.47 15.81
CA SER A 595 -32.56 19.05 16.22
C SER A 595 -32.43 18.10 15.03
N ALA A 596 -32.03 16.85 15.28
CA ALA A 596 -31.90 15.84 14.22
C ALA A 596 -33.24 15.50 13.53
N SER A 597 -34.36 15.63 14.23
CA SER A 597 -35.71 15.43 13.67
C SER A 597 -36.15 16.53 12.70
N ASP A 598 -35.43 17.66 12.66
CA ASP A 598 -35.75 18.77 11.75
C ASP A 598 -35.25 18.50 10.32
N LEU A 599 -34.40 17.49 10.13
CA LEU A 599 -33.71 17.19 8.87
C LEU A 599 -34.47 16.19 7.98
N THR A 600 -34.58 16.48 6.67
CA THR A 600 -35.10 15.57 5.65
C THR A 600 -33.95 14.80 4.96
N LEU A 601 -33.96 13.46 5.01
CA LEU A 601 -32.90 12.53 4.56
C LEU A 601 -32.58 12.53 3.03
N GLU A 602 -33.07 13.50 2.25
CA GLU A 602 -33.06 13.43 0.78
C GLU A 602 -31.76 13.90 0.10
N GLN A 603 -30.80 14.49 0.78
CA GLN A 603 -29.62 15.10 0.12
C GLN A 603 -28.30 14.39 0.44
N GLN A 604 -27.93 13.42 -0.41
CA GLN A 604 -26.63 12.71 -0.34
C GLN A 604 -25.42 13.53 -0.84
N TRP A 605 -25.61 14.80 -1.24
CA TRP A 605 -24.58 15.63 -1.89
C TRP A 605 -24.62 17.11 -1.46
N SER A 606 -25.10 17.43 -0.25
CA SER A 606 -25.07 18.80 0.25
C SER A 606 -23.68 19.16 0.81
N ARG A 607 -23.29 20.44 0.63
CA ARG A 607 -22.09 21.07 1.20
C ARG A 607 -22.53 22.03 2.32
N PRO A 608 -22.91 21.51 3.51
CA PRO A 608 -23.62 22.28 4.53
C PRO A 608 -22.81 23.43 5.11
N PHE A 609 -21.48 23.33 5.16
CA PHE A 609 -20.60 24.40 5.64
C PHE A 609 -20.69 25.66 4.76
N ASP A 610 -20.60 25.49 3.44
CA ASP A 610 -20.66 26.57 2.46
C ASP A 610 -21.95 27.39 2.55
N HIS A 611 -23.03 26.79 3.07
CA HIS A 611 -24.31 27.48 3.24
C HIS A 611 -24.32 28.46 4.43
N LEU A 612 -23.42 28.31 5.40
CA LEU A 612 -23.32 29.22 6.56
C LEU A 612 -22.88 30.64 6.13
N ILE A 613 -22.13 30.77 5.04
CA ILE A 613 -21.66 32.03 4.46
C ILE A 613 -22.84 32.97 4.14
N HIS A 614 -24.00 32.40 3.83
CA HIS A 614 -25.19 33.13 3.40
C HIS A 614 -26.16 33.47 4.55
N LEU A 615 -25.86 33.05 5.79
CA LEU A 615 -26.68 33.35 6.96
C LEU A 615 -26.17 34.61 7.69
N PRO A 616 -27.05 35.38 8.33
CA PRO A 616 -26.63 36.44 9.25
C PRO A 616 -25.73 35.89 10.37
N PRO A 617 -24.70 36.62 10.86
CA PRO A 617 -23.71 36.08 11.81
C PRO A 617 -24.31 35.41 13.05
N GLY A 618 -25.31 36.03 13.68
CA GLY A 618 -25.97 35.44 14.85
C GLY A 618 -26.73 34.14 14.57
N LEU A 619 -27.28 33.99 13.35
CA LEU A 619 -27.97 32.77 12.93
C LEU A 619 -26.96 31.70 12.49
N ALA A 620 -25.88 32.09 11.81
CA ALA A 620 -24.77 31.20 11.46
C ALA A 620 -24.14 30.58 12.72
N LEU A 621 -23.89 31.39 13.76
CA LEU A 621 -23.39 30.92 15.07
C LEU A 621 -24.33 29.90 15.72
N ARG A 622 -25.64 30.17 15.71
CA ARG A 622 -26.63 29.24 16.28
C ARG A 622 -26.64 27.91 15.53
N VAL A 623 -26.72 27.96 14.21
CA VAL A 623 -26.67 26.74 13.36
C VAL A 623 -25.36 26.00 13.59
N TRP A 624 -24.22 26.67 13.64
CA TRP A 624 -22.93 26.04 13.96
C TRP A 624 -22.94 25.28 15.30
N ASN A 625 -23.48 25.89 16.35
CA ASN A 625 -23.49 25.30 17.69
C ASN A 625 -24.51 24.16 17.87
N GLU A 626 -25.62 24.19 17.13
CA GLU A 626 -26.78 23.31 17.40
C GLU A 626 -27.06 22.30 16.29
N TYR A 627 -26.52 22.50 15.08
CA TYR A 627 -26.78 21.61 13.96
C TYR A 627 -26.19 20.21 14.22
N PRO A 628 -26.92 19.12 13.89
CA PRO A 628 -26.49 17.78 14.20
C PRO A 628 -25.11 17.46 13.61
N VAL A 629 -24.14 17.18 14.48
CA VAL A 629 -22.73 17.07 14.08
C VAL A 629 -22.45 16.00 13.02
N ARG A 630 -23.28 14.94 12.96
CA ARG A 630 -23.17 13.87 11.95
C ARG A 630 -23.63 14.29 10.57
N SER A 631 -24.41 15.36 10.49
CA SER A 631 -24.95 15.91 9.25
C SER A 631 -24.04 16.94 8.61
N TRP A 632 -22.94 17.32 9.27
CA TRP A 632 -21.84 18.03 8.61
C TRP A 632 -21.13 17.08 7.65
N THR A 633 -21.34 17.27 6.35
CA THR A 633 -20.62 16.62 5.25
C THR A 633 -19.54 17.54 4.71
N ASP A 634 -18.40 16.97 4.34
CA ASP A 634 -17.20 17.73 3.97
C ASP A 634 -16.77 17.33 2.55
N TYR A 635 -16.93 18.29 1.63
CA TYR A 635 -16.61 18.15 0.21
C TYR A 635 -15.94 19.45 -0.34
N GLY A 636 -15.52 20.37 0.54
CA GLY A 636 -15.06 21.73 0.23
C GLY A 636 -14.18 22.32 1.34
N ASP A 637 -13.89 23.63 1.30
CA ASP A 637 -13.01 24.33 2.25
C ASP A 637 -13.74 24.68 3.56
N SER A 638 -14.05 23.65 4.36
CA SER A 638 -14.81 23.80 5.62
C SER A 638 -14.00 24.46 6.74
N ASP A 639 -12.67 24.32 6.73
CA ASP A 639 -11.76 24.85 7.74
C ASP A 639 -11.80 26.38 7.80
N ALA A 640 -11.72 27.05 6.64
CA ALA A 640 -11.76 28.52 6.56
C ALA A 640 -13.08 29.09 7.10
N ILE A 641 -14.20 28.40 6.89
CA ILE A 641 -15.52 28.80 7.39
C ILE A 641 -15.58 28.66 8.91
N ILE A 642 -15.09 27.55 9.46
CA ILE A 642 -15.06 27.33 10.93
C ILE A 642 -14.15 28.36 11.61
N GLN A 643 -12.97 28.63 11.03
CA GLN A 643 -12.05 29.66 11.52
C GLN A 643 -12.70 31.05 11.50
N SER A 644 -13.43 31.42 10.45
CA SER A 644 -14.15 32.70 10.38
C SER A 644 -15.25 32.83 11.44
N ILE A 645 -16.02 31.75 11.69
CA ILE A 645 -17.04 31.73 12.76
C ILE A 645 -16.37 31.92 14.14
N LEU A 646 -15.29 31.20 14.41
CA LEU A 646 -14.53 31.33 15.64
C LEU A 646 -13.90 32.73 15.78
N ALA A 647 -13.37 33.32 14.70
CA ALA A 647 -12.71 34.64 14.74
C ALA A 647 -13.73 35.77 14.92
N THR A 648 -14.96 35.56 14.45
CA THR A 648 -16.06 36.52 14.59
C THR A 648 -16.73 36.44 15.96
N HIS A 649 -16.90 35.24 16.51
CA HIS A 649 -17.74 35.00 17.70
C HIS A 649 -16.96 34.56 18.95
N GLY A 650 -15.66 34.29 18.84
CA GLY A 650 -14.78 33.90 19.94
C GLY A 650 -15.34 32.70 20.71
N GLN A 651 -15.39 32.83 22.04
CA GLN A 651 -15.85 31.78 22.95
C GLN A 651 -17.29 31.30 22.66
N ALA A 652 -18.15 32.15 22.08
CA ALA A 652 -19.55 31.79 21.81
C ALA A 652 -19.68 30.67 20.76
N ALA A 653 -18.65 30.42 19.94
CA ALA A 653 -18.63 29.36 18.92
C ALA A 653 -18.00 28.03 19.42
N LEU A 654 -17.53 27.98 20.67
CA LEU A 654 -16.91 26.78 21.23
C LEU A 654 -17.83 25.56 21.35
N PRO A 655 -19.15 25.68 21.64
CA PRO A 655 -20.02 24.51 21.69
C PRO A 655 -20.03 23.71 20.39
N GLY A 656 -20.13 24.38 19.23
CA GLY A 656 -20.06 23.75 17.91
C GLY A 656 -18.70 23.12 17.65
N LEU A 657 -17.60 23.79 18.02
CA LEU A 657 -16.25 23.25 17.89
C LEU A 657 -16.05 22.00 18.75
N LEU A 658 -16.49 22.01 20.00
CA LEU A 658 -16.40 20.84 20.90
C LEU A 658 -17.17 19.65 20.33
N ALA A 659 -18.38 19.89 19.81
CA ALA A 659 -19.17 18.84 19.15
C ALA A 659 -18.42 18.30 17.92
N TYR A 660 -17.87 19.18 17.09
CA TYR A 660 -17.09 18.85 15.90
C TYR A 660 -15.84 18.03 16.26
N CYS A 661 -15.00 18.49 17.18
CA CYS A 661 -13.82 17.78 17.70
C CYS A 661 -14.18 16.39 18.25
N LYS A 662 -15.30 16.26 18.97
CA LYS A 662 -15.72 14.98 19.54
C LYS A 662 -16.13 13.96 18.47
N ASN A 663 -16.77 14.40 17.40
CA ASN A 663 -17.24 13.53 16.31
C ASN A 663 -16.16 13.28 15.24
N ARG A 664 -15.27 14.24 15.05
CA ARG A 664 -14.27 14.34 13.98
C ARG A 664 -12.94 14.87 14.53
N PRO A 665 -12.29 14.17 15.48
CA PRO A 665 -11.10 14.66 16.16
C PRO A 665 -9.91 14.86 15.23
N GLU A 666 -9.82 14.13 14.11
CA GLU A 666 -8.74 14.29 13.14
C GLU A 666 -8.75 15.64 12.40
N TRP A 667 -9.93 16.26 12.28
CA TRP A 667 -10.12 17.56 11.62
C TRP A 667 -10.38 18.68 12.64
N GLY A 668 -11.12 18.39 13.70
CA GLY A 668 -11.46 19.39 14.72
C GLY A 668 -10.29 19.79 15.63
N LEU A 669 -9.44 18.84 16.05
CA LEU A 669 -8.31 19.17 16.95
C LEU A 669 -7.29 20.13 16.33
N PRO A 670 -6.92 20.00 15.03
CA PRO A 670 -6.11 21.03 14.34
C PRO A 670 -6.72 22.44 14.37
N LEU A 671 -8.04 22.56 14.24
CA LEU A 671 -8.73 23.86 14.32
C LEU A 671 -8.74 24.42 15.76
N ALA A 672 -8.57 23.54 16.75
CA ALA A 672 -8.58 23.87 18.16
C ALA A 672 -7.19 24.15 18.76
N THR A 673 -6.12 24.14 17.96
CA THR A 673 -4.72 24.27 18.43
C THR A 673 -4.51 25.53 19.29
N ALA A 674 -5.08 26.67 18.90
CA ALA A 674 -4.98 27.93 19.65
C ALA A 674 -6.11 28.14 20.68
N ILE A 675 -6.88 27.09 21.00
CA ILE A 675 -8.03 27.19 21.89
C ILE A 675 -7.80 26.32 23.13
N ASP A 676 -7.58 26.97 24.26
CA ASP A 676 -7.40 26.33 25.56
C ASP A 676 -8.77 26.14 26.24
N ALA A 677 -9.29 24.92 26.27
CA ALA A 677 -10.54 24.60 26.95
C ALA A 677 -10.54 23.17 27.52
N THR A 678 -11.12 22.99 28.70
CA THR A 678 -11.20 21.69 29.40
C THR A 678 -11.94 20.62 28.59
N GLY A 679 -12.97 21.01 27.83
CA GLY A 679 -13.69 20.11 26.93
C GLY A 679 -12.81 19.55 25.80
N ILE A 680 -11.87 20.36 25.29
CA ILE A 680 -10.91 19.92 24.27
C ILE A 680 -9.87 19.00 24.91
N ALA A 681 -9.40 19.30 26.13
CA ALA A 681 -8.45 18.45 26.85
C ALA A 681 -8.96 17.02 27.04
N SER A 682 -10.24 16.84 27.43
CA SER A 682 -10.83 15.50 27.55
C SER A 682 -10.90 14.76 26.20
N ILE A 683 -11.29 15.47 25.13
CA ILE A 683 -11.29 14.91 23.76
C ILE A 683 -9.88 14.54 23.31
N ALA A 684 -8.89 15.37 23.62
CA ALA A 684 -7.48 15.15 23.29
C ALA A 684 -6.92 13.94 24.06
N LEU A 685 -7.15 13.82 25.38
CA LEU A 685 -6.75 12.67 26.18
C LEU A 685 -7.36 11.35 25.65
N HIS A 686 -8.66 11.38 25.33
CA HIS A 686 -9.34 10.23 24.72
C HIS A 686 -8.75 9.89 23.35
N SER A 687 -8.57 10.89 22.48
CA SER A 687 -8.04 10.73 21.13
C SER A 687 -6.62 10.19 21.14
N PHE A 688 -5.77 10.75 21.99
CA PHE A 688 -4.37 10.37 22.16
C PHE A 688 -4.21 8.89 22.55
N ARG A 689 -5.08 8.38 23.44
CA ARG A 689 -5.02 6.98 23.87
C ARG A 689 -5.72 6.01 22.90
N ASN A 690 -6.88 6.41 22.36
CA ASN A 690 -7.84 5.46 21.78
C ASN A 690 -8.05 5.62 20.25
N VAL A 691 -7.74 6.77 19.66
CA VAL A 691 -8.10 7.07 18.26
C VAL A 691 -6.84 7.23 17.41
N LYS A 692 -6.53 6.22 16.60
CA LYS A 692 -5.29 6.18 15.79
C LYS A 692 -5.14 7.39 14.86
N LYS A 693 -6.23 7.85 14.22
CA LYS A 693 -6.19 8.93 13.22
C LYS A 693 -5.89 10.30 13.82
N SER A 694 -6.38 10.57 15.03
CA SER A 694 -6.24 11.87 15.70
C SER A 694 -5.17 11.88 16.79
N LYS A 695 -4.39 10.80 16.93
CA LYS A 695 -3.38 10.67 17.98
C LYS A 695 -2.31 11.77 17.93
N ALA A 696 -1.75 12.03 16.74
CA ALA A 696 -0.67 13.01 16.59
C ALA A 696 -1.14 14.43 16.88
N VAL A 697 -2.30 14.83 16.34
CA VAL A 697 -2.89 16.16 16.57
C VAL A 697 -3.35 16.33 18.03
N ALA A 698 -3.83 15.26 18.68
CA ALA A 698 -4.13 15.29 20.11
C ALA A 698 -2.88 15.46 20.97
N GLN A 699 -1.78 14.80 20.59
CA GLN A 699 -0.50 14.95 21.28
C GLN A 699 0.03 16.39 21.17
N ASP A 700 -0.04 16.99 19.98
CA ASP A 700 0.37 18.38 19.75
C ASP A 700 -0.45 19.35 20.62
N TRP A 701 -1.77 19.18 20.64
CA TRP A 701 -2.65 20.00 21.49
C TRP A 701 -2.32 19.84 22.99
N ILE A 702 -2.13 18.61 23.46
CA ILE A 702 -1.77 18.33 24.87
C ILE A 702 -0.42 18.98 25.24
N ALA A 703 0.57 18.92 24.35
CA ALA A 703 1.87 19.52 24.56
C ALA A 703 1.80 21.06 24.64
N ARG A 704 0.89 21.67 23.86
CA ARG A 704 0.67 23.11 23.83
C ARG A 704 -0.08 23.63 25.07
N HIS A 705 -0.99 22.81 25.62
CA HIS A 705 -1.86 23.18 26.76
C HIS A 705 -1.63 22.28 28.00
N PRO A 706 -0.40 22.21 28.56
CA PRO A 706 -0.04 21.24 29.57
C PRO A 706 -0.73 21.48 30.92
N ARG A 707 -1.02 22.75 31.28
CA ARG A 707 -1.72 23.09 32.53
C ARG A 707 -3.17 22.60 32.51
N THR A 708 -3.95 23.01 31.52
CA THR A 708 -5.36 22.59 31.37
C THR A 708 -5.47 21.08 31.20
N THR A 709 -4.56 20.48 30.44
CA THR A 709 -4.51 19.01 30.33
C THR A 709 -4.24 18.35 31.68
N SER A 710 -3.30 18.86 32.48
CA SER A 710 -2.99 18.29 33.80
C SER A 710 -4.19 18.38 34.77
N ILE A 711 -4.92 19.49 34.76
CA ILE A 711 -6.16 19.66 35.55
C ILE A 711 -7.17 18.57 35.20
N VAL A 712 -7.49 18.43 33.91
CA VAL A 712 -8.45 17.44 33.43
C VAL A 712 -7.94 16.01 33.62
N ALA A 713 -6.65 15.75 33.38
CA ALA A 713 -6.08 14.42 33.51
C ALA A 713 -6.04 13.91 34.95
N LEU A 714 -5.78 14.78 35.94
CA LEU A 714 -5.88 14.45 37.37
C LEU A 714 -7.32 14.10 37.76
N GLN A 715 -8.29 14.91 37.30
CA GLN A 715 -9.71 14.62 37.49
C GLN A 715 -10.11 13.28 36.86
N GLU A 716 -9.74 13.04 35.60
CA GLU A 716 -10.09 11.82 34.90
C GLU A 716 -9.43 10.59 35.55
N ALA A 717 -8.13 10.64 35.86
CA ALA A 717 -7.35 9.51 36.37
C ALA A 717 -7.89 8.92 37.69
N PHE A 718 -8.32 9.81 38.58
CA PHE A 718 -8.78 9.45 39.92
C PHE A 718 -10.29 9.58 40.09
N GLY A 719 -11.01 10.16 39.14
CA GLY A 719 -12.46 10.33 39.20
C GLY A 719 -13.26 9.04 39.11
N THR A 720 -14.59 9.16 39.20
CA THR A 720 -15.52 8.02 39.22
C THR A 720 -15.81 7.43 37.84
N ASP A 721 -15.50 8.15 36.75
CA ASP A 721 -15.70 7.67 35.37
C ASP A 721 -14.60 6.67 34.96
N LYS A 722 -14.94 5.38 35.05
CA LYS A 722 -14.06 4.27 34.67
C LYS A 722 -13.52 4.34 33.23
N ALA A 723 -14.23 4.94 32.29
CA ALA A 723 -13.78 5.04 30.90
C ALA A 723 -12.74 6.16 30.70
N ALA A 724 -12.80 7.21 31.52
CA ALA A 724 -11.88 8.35 31.49
C ALA A 724 -10.58 8.09 32.27
N ARG A 725 -10.64 7.31 33.37
CA ARG A 725 -9.49 7.02 34.24
C ARG A 725 -8.22 6.58 33.55
N ASP A 726 -8.32 5.66 32.61
CA ASP A 726 -7.15 5.22 31.88
C ASP A 726 -6.58 6.29 30.93
N ASN A 727 -7.43 7.19 30.40
CA ASN A 727 -7.00 8.28 29.53
C ASN A 727 -6.23 9.32 30.36
N GLY A 728 -6.81 9.73 31.51
CA GLY A 728 -6.15 10.63 32.46
C GLY A 728 -4.82 10.07 32.98
N ALA A 729 -4.79 8.82 33.46
CA ALA A 729 -3.57 8.21 33.97
C ALA A 729 -2.48 8.05 32.89
N PHE A 730 -2.88 7.75 31.65
CA PHE A 730 -1.96 7.71 30.50
C PHE A 730 -1.41 9.11 30.17
N GLY A 731 -2.28 10.13 30.13
CA GLY A 731 -1.91 11.52 29.88
C GLY A 731 -0.95 12.07 30.94
N LEU A 732 -1.21 11.82 32.23
CA LEU A 732 -0.32 12.24 33.33
C LEU A 732 1.07 11.64 33.20
N ARG A 733 1.17 10.33 32.96
CA ARG A 733 2.46 9.65 32.77
C ARG A 733 3.20 10.19 31.54
N TRP A 734 2.47 10.48 30.47
CA TRP A 734 3.05 11.08 29.27
C TRP A 734 3.60 12.48 29.58
N LEU A 735 2.80 13.36 30.19
CA LEU A 735 3.23 14.71 30.58
C LEU A 735 4.45 14.71 31.52
N MET A 736 4.50 13.79 32.49
CA MET A 736 5.67 13.61 33.38
C MET A 736 6.94 13.26 32.58
N ARG A 737 6.85 12.32 31.64
CA ARG A 737 7.98 11.94 30.77
C ARG A 737 8.44 13.08 29.86
N HIS A 738 7.56 14.04 29.58
CA HIS A 738 7.84 15.24 28.79
C HIS A 738 8.19 16.47 29.65
N GLY A 739 8.59 16.26 30.92
CA GLY A 739 9.14 17.33 31.76
C GLY A 739 8.11 18.18 32.50
N HIS A 740 6.82 17.83 32.45
CA HIS A 740 5.76 18.57 33.15
C HIS A 740 5.45 18.03 34.56
N GLU A 741 6.32 17.21 35.15
CA GLU A 741 6.08 16.62 36.47
C GLU A 741 5.89 17.67 37.57
N ALA A 742 6.72 18.72 37.61
CA ALA A 742 6.62 19.79 38.60
C ALA A 742 5.27 20.55 38.51
N LEU A 743 4.78 20.79 37.29
CA LEU A 743 3.47 21.42 37.05
C LEU A 743 2.32 20.53 37.53
N ILE A 744 2.41 19.21 37.31
CA ILE A 744 1.39 18.26 37.79
C ILE A 744 1.38 18.22 39.32
N ASP A 745 2.54 18.25 39.97
CA ASP A 745 2.64 18.29 41.43
C ASP A 745 2.04 19.57 42.01
N GLU A 746 2.29 20.72 41.39
CA GLU A 746 1.67 22.01 41.75
C GLU A 746 0.14 21.93 41.66
N ILE A 747 -0.41 21.42 40.56
CA ILE A 747 -1.86 21.32 40.35
C ILE A 747 -2.48 20.29 41.30
N ALA A 748 -1.80 19.17 41.57
CA ALA A 748 -2.28 18.20 42.54
C ALA A 748 -2.31 18.78 43.97
N ALA A 749 -1.34 19.63 44.33
CA ALA A 749 -1.37 20.38 45.58
C ALA A 749 -2.52 21.41 45.62
N GLU A 750 -2.82 22.07 44.49
CA GLU A 750 -3.97 22.98 44.35
C GLU A 750 -5.31 22.26 44.57
N TYR A 751 -5.46 21.06 43.99
CA TYR A 751 -6.58 20.16 44.30
C TYR A 751 -6.59 19.76 45.77
N GLY A 752 -5.44 19.40 46.33
CA GLY A 752 -5.26 19.05 47.74
C GLY A 752 -5.72 20.14 48.71
N ALA A 753 -5.45 21.41 48.37
CA ALA A 753 -5.80 22.56 49.19
C ALA A 753 -7.27 22.99 49.05
N SER A 754 -7.92 22.68 47.94
CA SER A 754 -9.26 23.19 47.60
C SER A 754 -10.36 22.14 47.63
N THR A 755 -10.35 21.19 46.69
CA THR A 755 -11.50 20.30 46.43
C THR A 755 -11.26 18.82 46.72
N CYS A 756 -10.01 18.37 46.86
CA CYS A 756 -9.67 16.95 47.01
C CYS A 756 -8.35 16.73 47.78
N PRO A 757 -8.38 16.67 49.14
CA PRO A 757 -7.19 16.52 49.98
C PRO A 757 -6.31 15.30 49.68
N ASP A 758 -6.89 14.21 49.18
CA ASP A 758 -6.19 12.96 48.87
C ASP A 758 -5.47 12.97 47.51
N MET A 759 -5.64 14.02 46.69
CA MET A 759 -5.07 14.10 45.33
C MET A 759 -3.53 13.96 45.30
N PRO A 760 -2.73 14.64 46.15
CA PRO A 760 -1.27 14.46 46.16
C PRO A 760 -0.84 13.03 46.51
N ALA A 761 -1.55 12.38 47.44
CA ALA A 761 -1.28 10.99 47.83
C ALA A 761 -1.61 10.02 46.68
N ALA A 762 -2.73 10.25 45.98
CA ALA A 762 -3.12 9.48 44.80
C ALA A 762 -2.13 9.63 43.64
N LEU A 763 -1.63 10.85 43.41
CA LEU A 763 -0.57 11.11 42.43
C LEU A 763 0.73 10.37 42.79
N THR A 764 1.11 10.40 44.07
CA THR A 764 2.29 9.64 44.57
C THR A 764 2.12 8.15 44.32
N ALA A 765 0.93 7.59 44.57
CA ALA A 765 0.62 6.20 44.26
C ALA A 765 0.77 5.89 42.76
N LEU A 766 0.31 6.78 41.87
CA LEU A 766 0.50 6.66 40.42
C LEU A 766 1.98 6.65 40.01
N LYS A 767 2.81 7.50 40.64
CA LYS A 767 4.27 7.57 40.40
C LYS A 767 5.00 6.31 40.88
N SER A 768 4.56 5.73 42.01
CA SER A 768 5.19 4.55 42.63
C SER A 768 4.81 3.20 42.02
N ALA A 769 3.81 3.15 41.13
CA ALA A 769 3.34 1.91 40.53
C ALA A 769 4.36 1.32 39.54
N ASP A 770 4.83 0.09 39.77
CA ASP A 770 5.79 -0.59 38.89
C ASP A 770 5.24 -0.71 37.45
N PRO A 771 5.93 -0.12 36.45
CA PRO A 771 5.53 -0.12 35.05
C PRO A 771 5.30 -1.52 34.45
N LEU A 772 5.96 -2.56 34.95
CA LEU A 772 5.76 -3.95 34.50
C LEU A 772 4.34 -4.46 34.80
N ASN A 773 3.63 -3.83 35.73
CA ASN A 773 2.29 -4.24 36.12
C ASN A 773 1.19 -3.47 35.37
N VAL A 774 1.57 -2.56 34.48
CA VAL A 774 0.64 -1.85 33.59
C VAL A 774 0.28 -2.76 32.41
N LEU A 775 -0.61 -3.72 32.67
CA LEU A 775 -1.06 -4.72 31.69
C LEU A 775 -2.39 -4.32 31.05
N PRO A 776 -2.65 -4.73 29.79
CA PRO A 776 -3.96 -4.52 29.18
C PRO A 776 -5.06 -5.28 29.93
N ALA A 777 -6.28 -4.74 29.94
CA ALA A 777 -7.42 -5.36 30.63
C ALA A 777 -7.65 -6.83 30.21
N LYS A 778 -7.40 -7.13 28.93
CA LYS A 778 -7.42 -8.47 28.35
C LYS A 778 -6.09 -8.77 27.67
N MET A 779 -5.42 -9.84 28.10
CA MET A 779 -4.18 -10.30 27.47
C MET A 779 -4.44 -10.84 26.06
N PRO A 780 -3.57 -10.52 25.08
CA PRO A 780 -3.65 -11.07 23.74
C PRO A 780 -3.34 -12.58 23.75
N ARG A 781 -3.94 -13.31 22.81
CA ARG A 781 -3.53 -14.69 22.51
C ARG A 781 -2.55 -14.65 21.36
N LEU A 782 -1.43 -15.35 21.48
CA LEU A 782 -0.44 -15.41 20.41
C LEU A 782 -1.04 -16.13 19.19
N PRO A 783 -0.84 -15.61 17.97
CA PRO A 783 -1.42 -16.15 16.76
C PRO A 783 -0.72 -17.45 16.35
N PRO A 784 -1.37 -18.34 15.56
CA PRO A 784 -0.80 -19.63 15.17
C PRO A 784 0.51 -19.56 14.38
N PHE A 785 0.79 -18.43 13.70
CA PHE A 785 2.05 -18.24 12.99
C PHE A 785 3.24 -17.97 13.94
N PHE A 786 2.98 -17.57 15.19
CA PHE A 786 4.01 -17.39 16.20
C PHE A 786 4.40 -18.77 16.74
N SER A 787 5.50 -19.31 16.24
CA SER A 787 6.03 -20.62 16.65
C SER A 787 7.51 -20.48 17.04
N PRO A 788 7.81 -20.14 18.30
CA PRO A 788 9.18 -19.83 18.73
C PRO A 788 10.14 -21.01 18.63
N ALA A 789 9.63 -22.24 18.56
CA ALA A 789 10.44 -23.43 18.29
C ALA A 789 11.02 -23.46 16.86
N THR A 790 10.46 -22.68 15.94
CA THR A 790 10.92 -22.56 14.54
C THR A 790 11.74 -21.30 14.28
N PHE A 791 11.97 -20.48 15.31
CA PHE A 791 12.68 -19.19 15.20
C PHE A 791 14.09 -19.30 15.77
N THR A 792 14.96 -18.40 15.35
CA THR A 792 16.26 -18.14 15.95
C THR A 792 16.07 -17.85 17.43
N ARG A 793 16.71 -18.63 18.29
CA ARG A 793 16.51 -18.58 19.73
C ARG A 793 17.34 -17.45 20.34
N PRO A 794 16.73 -16.51 21.11
CA PRO A 794 17.51 -15.52 21.83
C PRO A 794 18.51 -16.19 22.77
N GLN A 795 19.74 -15.67 22.82
CA GLN A 795 20.83 -16.21 23.63
C GLN A 795 21.16 -15.25 24.77
N LEU A 796 21.37 -15.78 25.98
CA LEU A 796 21.86 -14.98 27.10
C LEU A 796 23.30 -14.53 26.84
N LYS A 797 23.65 -13.30 27.27
CA LYS A 797 25.04 -12.82 27.24
C LYS A 797 25.98 -13.68 28.09
N THR A 798 25.44 -14.36 29.10
CA THR A 798 26.15 -15.34 29.96
C THR A 798 26.28 -16.73 29.33
N GLY A 799 25.68 -16.95 28.15
CA GLY A 799 25.69 -18.22 27.41
C GLY A 799 24.40 -19.03 27.54
N GLY A 800 24.07 -19.78 26.48
CA GLY A 800 22.89 -20.64 26.38
C GLY A 800 21.68 -19.94 25.73
N ALA A 801 20.87 -20.71 24.99
CA ALA A 801 19.64 -20.23 24.37
C ALA A 801 18.48 -20.20 25.38
N LEU A 802 17.62 -19.18 25.33
CA LEU A 802 16.40 -19.14 26.14
C LEU A 802 15.50 -20.35 25.84
N PRO A 803 14.87 -21.02 26.83
CA PRO A 803 13.92 -22.13 26.60
C PRO A 803 12.66 -21.77 25.80
N VAL A 804 11.97 -22.81 25.26
CA VAL A 804 10.56 -22.82 24.77
C VAL A 804 9.70 -21.64 25.24
N SER A 805 9.31 -21.82 26.50
CA SER A 805 8.43 -20.99 27.29
C SER A 805 8.93 -19.56 27.50
N ALA A 806 10.24 -19.36 27.67
CA ALA A 806 10.79 -18.02 27.84
C ALA A 806 10.65 -17.18 26.55
N ALA A 807 10.81 -17.80 25.38
CA ALA A 807 10.56 -17.13 24.10
C ALA A 807 9.07 -16.80 23.88
N GLU A 808 8.14 -17.62 24.41
CA GLU A 808 6.70 -17.30 24.41
C GLU A 808 6.37 -16.08 25.29
N HIS A 809 7.08 -15.91 26.41
CA HIS A 809 6.96 -14.71 27.23
C HIS A 809 7.41 -13.46 26.46
N ILE A 810 8.52 -13.52 25.71
CA ILE A 810 8.94 -12.42 24.82
C ILE A 810 7.87 -12.13 23.76
N GLY A 811 7.29 -13.16 23.15
CA GLY A 811 6.17 -13.00 22.22
C GLY A 811 4.98 -12.26 22.85
N THR A 812 4.65 -12.58 24.10
CA THR A 812 3.59 -11.89 24.86
C THR A 812 3.94 -10.43 25.12
N MET A 813 5.19 -10.13 25.52
CA MET A 813 5.67 -8.75 25.71
C MET A 813 5.57 -7.93 24.42
N LEU A 814 5.96 -8.52 23.29
CA LEU A 814 5.84 -7.89 21.98
C LEU A 814 4.37 -7.65 21.59
N ALA A 815 3.48 -8.61 21.84
CA ALA A 815 2.06 -8.50 21.52
C ALA A 815 1.31 -7.44 22.35
N ILE A 816 1.76 -7.14 23.57
CA ILE A 816 1.21 -6.05 24.40
C ILE A 816 1.92 -4.70 24.18
N SER A 817 3.03 -4.68 23.43
CA SER A 817 3.79 -3.47 23.14
C SER A 817 3.13 -2.66 22.02
N LYS A 818 3.18 -1.33 22.14
CA LYS A 818 2.93 -0.40 21.03
C LYS A 818 4.28 0.13 20.53
N LEU A 819 4.31 0.58 19.27
CA LEU A 819 5.55 1.05 18.65
C LEU A 819 6.21 2.20 19.43
N GLU A 820 5.44 3.23 19.82
CA GLU A 820 5.99 4.37 20.60
C GLU A 820 5.91 4.16 22.12
N ALA A 821 5.38 3.02 22.58
CA ALA A 821 5.24 2.70 24.00
C ALA A 821 5.48 1.19 24.20
N PRO A 822 6.74 0.73 24.09
CA PRO A 822 7.08 -0.66 24.34
C PRO A 822 6.77 -1.05 25.78
N TYR A 823 6.45 -2.33 25.99
CA TYR A 823 6.35 -2.88 27.33
C TYR A 823 7.75 -2.86 27.99
N PRO A 824 7.90 -2.34 29.23
CA PRO A 824 9.21 -2.14 29.86
C PRO A 824 10.04 -3.43 30.01
N GLY A 825 9.40 -4.59 30.04
CA GLY A 825 10.10 -5.87 30.10
C GLY A 825 10.99 -6.17 28.88
N LEU A 826 10.77 -5.51 27.75
CA LEU A 826 11.62 -5.67 26.56
C LEU A 826 13.02 -5.09 26.77
N ASP A 827 13.17 -4.03 27.57
CA ASP A 827 14.49 -3.46 27.86
C ASP A 827 15.32 -4.41 28.72
N ILE A 828 14.70 -5.08 29.69
CA ILE A 828 15.34 -6.14 30.48
C ILE A 828 15.82 -7.28 29.57
N VAL A 829 15.01 -7.69 28.59
CA VAL A 829 15.40 -8.74 27.61
C VAL A 829 16.59 -8.27 26.76
N ARG A 830 16.62 -7.02 26.32
CA ARG A 830 17.74 -6.43 25.55
C ARG A 830 19.03 -6.35 26.38
N GLU A 831 18.91 -6.11 27.68
CA GLU A 831 20.05 -6.08 28.59
C GLU A 831 20.67 -7.46 28.81
N VAL A 832 19.85 -8.52 28.89
CA VAL A 832 20.34 -9.87 29.24
C VAL A 832 20.67 -10.77 28.04
N CYS A 833 20.08 -10.53 26.88
CA CYS A 833 20.30 -11.31 25.66
C CYS A 833 21.26 -10.63 24.68
N THR A 834 21.93 -11.40 23.83
CA THR A 834 22.78 -10.84 22.77
C THR A 834 21.93 -10.16 21.71
N LEU A 835 22.36 -8.99 21.23
CA LEU A 835 21.61 -8.21 20.25
C LEU A 835 21.41 -8.96 18.92
N GLU A 836 22.40 -9.75 18.50
CA GLU A 836 22.34 -10.55 17.27
C GLU A 836 21.24 -11.62 17.32
N SER A 837 21.13 -12.35 18.44
CA SER A 837 20.09 -13.37 18.60
C SER A 837 18.68 -12.79 18.72
N LEU A 838 18.53 -11.61 19.34
CA LEU A 838 17.26 -10.88 19.39
C LEU A 838 16.84 -10.36 18.01
N ALA A 839 17.78 -9.82 17.23
CA ALA A 839 17.53 -9.37 15.87
C ALA A 839 17.08 -10.55 14.98
N GLY A 840 17.76 -11.70 15.06
CA GLY A 840 17.36 -12.93 14.37
C GLY A 840 15.95 -13.40 14.75
N PHE A 841 15.66 -13.48 16.07
CA PHE A 841 14.32 -13.85 16.56
C PHE A 841 13.22 -12.93 16.01
N SER A 842 13.46 -11.61 16.01
CA SER A 842 12.51 -10.63 15.50
C SER A 842 12.31 -10.72 13.98
N TRP A 843 13.37 -11.07 13.24
CA TRP A 843 13.32 -11.26 11.79
C TRP A 843 12.50 -12.50 11.41
N ASP A 844 12.72 -13.62 12.10
CA ASP A 844 11.94 -14.84 11.86
C ASP A 844 10.46 -14.66 12.20
N LEU A 845 10.16 -13.89 13.25
CA LEU A 845 8.80 -13.47 13.57
C LEU A 845 8.18 -12.61 12.46
N PHE A 846 8.93 -11.64 11.92
CA PHE A 846 8.48 -10.82 10.81
C PHE A 846 8.21 -11.66 9.55
N ASP A 847 9.10 -12.61 9.21
CA ASP A 847 8.91 -13.51 8.08
C ASP A 847 7.72 -14.44 8.28
N ALA A 848 7.48 -14.93 9.51
CA ALA A 848 6.29 -15.69 9.85
C ALA A 848 5.00 -14.86 9.72
N TRP A 849 5.02 -13.60 10.13
CA TRP A 849 3.90 -12.67 9.97
C TRP A 849 3.64 -12.36 8.49
N MET A 850 4.70 -12.13 7.70
CA MET A 850 4.60 -11.95 6.24
C MET A 850 4.02 -13.19 5.58
N ALA A 851 4.48 -14.39 5.94
CA ALA A 851 3.95 -15.65 5.44
C ALA A 851 2.48 -15.88 5.82
N ALA A 852 2.04 -15.40 7.00
CA ALA A 852 0.62 -15.38 7.38
C ALA A 852 -0.21 -14.30 6.64
N GLY A 853 0.41 -13.61 5.67
CA GLY A 853 -0.23 -12.59 4.88
C GLY A 853 -0.19 -11.19 5.52
N ALA A 854 0.69 -10.93 6.48
CA ALA A 854 0.78 -9.64 7.16
C ALA A 854 -0.58 -9.16 7.74
N PRO A 855 -1.25 -9.96 8.59
CA PRO A 855 -2.54 -9.57 9.16
C PRO A 855 -2.40 -8.29 10.00
N ALA A 856 -3.21 -7.27 9.68
CA ALA A 856 -3.11 -5.95 10.30
C ALA A 856 -3.35 -5.94 11.82
N LYS A 857 -4.15 -6.89 12.35
CA LYS A 857 -4.38 -7.04 13.79
C LYS A 857 -3.13 -7.49 14.55
N GLU A 858 -2.20 -8.15 13.87
CA GLU A 858 -0.97 -8.69 14.45
C GLU A 858 0.25 -7.88 14.00
N ALA A 859 0.08 -6.58 13.69
CA ALA A 859 1.16 -5.71 13.24
C ALA A 859 2.31 -5.57 14.25
N TRP A 860 2.09 -5.92 15.53
CA TRP A 860 3.12 -6.00 16.56
C TRP A 860 4.28 -6.92 16.18
N ALA A 861 4.03 -7.96 15.35
CA ALA A 861 5.09 -8.83 14.85
C ALA A 861 6.05 -8.10 13.91
N PHE A 862 5.56 -7.12 13.16
CA PHE A 862 6.42 -6.22 12.37
C PHE A 862 7.10 -5.18 13.27
N HIS A 863 6.39 -4.62 14.26
CA HIS A 863 6.98 -3.68 15.23
C HIS A 863 8.15 -4.28 16.01
N ALA A 864 8.18 -5.61 16.18
CA ALA A 864 9.28 -6.32 16.84
C ALA A 864 10.66 -5.99 16.21
N LEU A 865 10.72 -5.76 14.89
CA LEU A 865 11.95 -5.33 14.22
C LEU A 865 12.45 -3.96 14.74
N GLY A 866 11.53 -3.06 15.07
CA GLY A 866 11.87 -1.76 15.65
C GLY A 866 12.40 -1.86 17.08
N HIS A 867 11.82 -2.77 17.89
CA HIS A 867 12.19 -2.94 19.29
C HIS A 867 13.45 -3.77 19.52
N LEU A 868 13.69 -4.79 18.69
CA LEU A 868 14.74 -5.80 18.88
C LEU A 868 15.76 -5.85 17.73
N GLY A 869 15.56 -5.08 16.66
CA GLY A 869 16.40 -5.11 15.47
C GLY A 869 17.74 -4.41 15.63
N ASN A 870 18.64 -4.68 14.68
CA ASN A 870 19.99 -4.13 14.61
C ASN A 870 20.33 -3.64 13.18
N ASN A 871 21.61 -3.37 12.91
CA ASN A 871 22.08 -2.95 11.58
C ASN A 871 21.79 -3.97 10.46
N ASP A 872 21.70 -5.28 10.75
CA ASP A 872 21.33 -6.28 9.74
C ASP A 872 19.83 -6.25 9.45
N THR A 873 19.01 -5.99 10.47
CA THR A 873 17.58 -5.69 10.29
C THR A 873 17.39 -4.49 9.37
N VAL A 874 18.16 -3.41 9.56
CA VAL A 874 18.12 -2.22 8.68
C VAL A 874 18.47 -2.58 7.24
N ARG A 875 19.53 -3.37 7.01
CA ARG A 875 19.97 -3.81 5.68
C ARG A 875 18.91 -4.67 4.98
N GLY A 876 18.24 -5.56 5.71
CA GLY A 876 17.18 -6.39 5.16
C GLY A 876 15.89 -5.62 4.91
N LEU A 877 15.55 -4.67 5.78
CA LEU A 877 14.29 -3.93 5.73
C LEU A 877 14.31 -2.80 4.70
N THR A 878 15.44 -2.12 4.51
CA THR A 878 15.55 -0.94 3.62
C THR A 878 15.16 -1.23 2.16
N PRO A 879 15.62 -2.34 1.52
CA PRO A 879 15.16 -2.70 0.17
C PRO A 879 13.66 -2.95 0.12
N LYS A 880 13.11 -3.70 1.09
CA LYS A 880 11.67 -4.00 1.17
C LYS A 880 10.83 -2.72 1.28
N ILE A 881 11.27 -1.74 2.07
CA ILE A 881 10.61 -0.42 2.19
C ILE A 881 10.54 0.29 0.82
N ARG A 882 11.58 0.19 0.00
CA ARG A 882 11.65 0.83 -1.33
C ARG A 882 10.78 0.12 -2.38
N GLU A 883 10.50 -1.17 -2.19
CA GLU A 883 9.72 -2.00 -3.12
C GLU A 883 8.22 -1.95 -2.82
N TRP A 884 7.83 -1.99 -1.55
CA TRP A 884 6.43 -2.12 -1.11
C TRP A 884 5.42 -1.12 -1.70
N PRO A 885 5.74 0.17 -1.95
CA PRO A 885 4.77 1.05 -2.60
C PRO A 885 4.39 0.56 -4.01
N GLY A 886 5.32 -0.07 -4.74
CA GLY A 886 5.05 -0.68 -6.05
C GLY A 886 4.17 -1.94 -5.97
N GLU A 887 4.09 -2.56 -4.80
CA GLU A 887 3.25 -3.72 -4.50
C GLU A 887 1.92 -3.33 -3.84
N ALA A 888 1.51 -2.06 -3.95
CA ALA A 888 0.36 -1.48 -3.25
C ALA A 888 0.41 -1.58 -1.71
N ALA A 889 1.58 -1.80 -1.11
CA ALA A 889 1.79 -1.95 0.34
C ALA A 889 2.32 -0.66 1.02
N HIS A 890 1.83 0.51 0.60
CA HIS A 890 2.25 1.84 1.06
C HIS A 890 2.27 1.98 2.60
N ALA A 891 1.22 1.53 3.28
CA ALA A 891 1.12 1.62 4.73
C ALA A 891 2.23 0.82 5.46
N ARG A 892 2.69 -0.29 4.87
CA ARG A 892 3.79 -1.09 5.41
C ARG A 892 5.14 -0.39 5.19
N ALA A 893 5.32 0.27 4.04
CA ALA A 893 6.51 1.08 3.76
C ALA A 893 6.65 2.24 4.73
N VAL A 894 5.57 3.00 4.97
CA VAL A 894 5.56 4.09 5.96
C VAL A 894 5.88 3.56 7.35
N LEU A 895 5.24 2.46 7.77
CA LEU A 895 5.53 1.83 9.06
C LEU A 895 6.99 1.36 9.14
N GLY A 896 7.56 0.85 8.05
CA GLY A 896 8.98 0.51 7.98
C GLY A 896 9.91 1.71 8.25
N LEU A 897 9.55 2.92 7.81
CA LEU A 897 10.28 4.14 8.17
C LEU A 897 10.21 4.44 9.67
N ASP A 898 9.05 4.19 10.30
CA ASP A 898 8.91 4.30 11.76
C ASP A 898 9.85 3.31 12.47
N LEU A 899 9.98 2.09 11.95
CA LEU A 899 10.87 1.08 12.53
C LEU A 899 12.34 1.47 12.38
N LEU A 900 12.76 2.00 11.23
CA LEU A 900 14.13 2.53 11.06
C LEU A 900 14.41 3.66 12.06
N THR A 901 13.43 4.55 12.26
CA THR A 901 13.53 5.64 13.24
C THR A 901 13.69 5.10 14.66
N LEU A 902 12.93 4.05 15.01
CA LEU A 902 12.98 3.41 16.33
C LEU A 902 14.27 2.64 16.59
N ILE A 903 14.81 1.95 15.57
CA ILE A 903 16.12 1.27 15.66
C ILE A 903 17.22 2.30 15.94
N GLY A 904 17.15 3.45 15.29
CA GLY A 904 17.91 4.65 15.67
C GLY A 904 19.44 4.56 15.52
N THR A 905 19.99 3.50 14.91
CA THR A 905 21.42 3.40 14.62
C THR A 905 21.82 4.35 13.47
N ASP A 906 23.12 4.69 13.36
CA ASP A 906 23.63 5.55 12.28
C ASP A 906 23.28 5.00 10.90
N LEU A 907 23.35 3.67 10.72
CA LEU A 907 22.94 3.01 9.48
C LEU A 907 21.43 3.15 9.22
N ALA A 908 20.59 3.11 10.26
CA ALA A 908 19.14 3.30 10.14
C ALA A 908 18.81 4.73 9.71
N LEU A 909 19.41 5.71 10.37
CA LEU A 909 19.24 7.14 10.05
C LEU A 909 19.81 7.49 8.67
N MET A 910 20.97 6.93 8.30
CA MET A 910 21.53 7.06 6.95
C MET A 910 20.61 6.43 5.89
N SER A 911 20.04 5.26 6.17
CA SER A 911 19.11 4.59 5.24
C SER A 911 17.81 5.37 5.10
N LEU A 912 17.29 5.92 6.20
CA LEU A 912 16.13 6.80 6.23
C LEU A 912 16.39 8.08 5.41
N ASN A 913 17.55 8.72 5.60
CA ASN A 913 17.95 9.90 4.82
C ASN A 913 18.16 9.56 3.33
N ALA A 914 18.70 8.38 3.01
CA ALA A 914 18.82 7.92 1.63
C ALA A 914 17.45 7.71 0.98
N ILE A 915 16.46 7.21 1.73
CA ILE A 915 15.07 7.08 1.25
C ILE A 915 14.45 8.47 1.04
N ALA A 916 14.64 9.41 1.97
CA ALA A 916 14.17 10.79 1.89
C ALA A 916 14.68 11.54 0.64
N ASN A 917 15.83 11.13 0.09
CA ASN A 917 16.45 11.80 -1.05
C ASN A 917 16.31 11.05 -2.38
N LYS A 918 16.21 9.71 -2.40
CA LYS A 918 16.39 8.91 -3.63
C LYS A 918 15.27 7.93 -3.97
N VAL A 919 14.19 7.83 -3.17
CA VAL A 919 13.11 6.89 -3.49
C VAL A 919 12.18 7.43 -4.57
N LYS A 920 11.75 6.57 -5.50
CA LYS A 920 10.90 6.96 -6.64
C LYS A 920 9.47 7.35 -6.26
N PHE A 921 9.01 6.99 -5.06
CA PHE A 921 7.64 7.18 -4.60
C PHE A 921 7.53 8.43 -3.70
N LYS A 922 6.93 9.52 -4.21
CA LYS A 922 6.87 10.84 -3.54
C LYS A 922 6.26 10.77 -2.12
N GLY A 923 5.12 10.10 -1.96
CA GLY A 923 4.49 9.97 -0.65
C GLY A 923 5.34 9.22 0.39
N LEU A 924 6.20 8.28 -0.02
CA LEU A 924 7.14 7.63 0.91
C LEU A 924 8.36 8.54 1.19
N GLN A 925 8.81 9.26 0.17
CA GLN A 925 9.90 10.23 0.25
C GLN A 925 9.59 11.35 1.25
N GLU A 926 8.41 11.97 1.14
CA GLU A 926 7.93 13.03 2.04
C GLU A 926 7.85 12.55 3.48
N ARG A 927 7.28 11.35 3.72
CA ARG A 927 7.23 10.77 5.06
C ARG A 927 8.62 10.48 5.64
N ALA A 928 9.60 10.13 4.81
CA ALA A 928 10.98 9.99 5.25
C ALA A 928 11.64 11.35 5.55
N ARG A 929 11.36 12.39 4.74
CA ARG A 929 11.80 13.77 4.97
C ARG A 929 11.23 14.33 6.28
N GLU A 930 9.93 14.18 6.51
CA GLU A 930 9.26 14.58 7.77
C GLU A 930 9.95 13.95 8.99
N LYS A 931 10.30 12.67 8.92
CA LYS A 931 10.99 11.96 10.02
C LYS A 931 12.40 12.48 10.24
N ILE A 932 13.17 12.68 9.17
CA ILE A 932 14.53 13.23 9.27
C ILE A 932 14.49 14.66 9.82
N ALA A 933 13.55 15.50 9.37
CA ALA A 933 13.34 16.84 9.91
C ALA A 933 13.01 16.78 11.41
N ALA A 934 12.04 15.96 11.82
CA ALA A 934 11.70 15.80 13.23
C ALA A 934 12.88 15.32 14.10
N ILE A 935 13.73 14.41 13.58
CA ILE A 935 14.94 13.94 14.29
C ILE A 935 16.00 15.05 14.36
N ALA A 936 16.13 15.85 13.31
CA ALA A 936 17.06 16.97 13.25
C ALA A 936 16.63 18.09 14.22
N ASP A 937 15.36 18.49 14.19
CA ASP A 937 14.75 19.47 15.08
C ASP A 937 14.88 19.05 16.55
N ALA A 938 14.58 17.78 16.86
CA ALA A 938 14.74 17.23 18.21
C ALA A 938 16.20 17.26 18.73
N ARG A 939 17.17 17.39 17.82
CA ARG A 939 18.60 17.52 18.13
C ARG A 939 19.12 18.96 17.97
N GLY A 940 18.27 19.91 17.60
CA GLY A 940 18.66 21.28 17.31
C GLY A 940 19.60 21.41 16.10
N LEU A 941 19.43 20.53 15.10
CA LEU A 941 20.24 20.47 13.89
C LEU A 941 19.35 20.70 12.67
N SER A 942 19.90 21.27 11.60
CA SER A 942 19.31 21.13 10.26
C SER A 942 19.42 19.68 9.76
N THR A 943 18.57 19.29 8.81
CA THR A 943 18.62 17.98 8.15
C THR A 943 20.00 17.67 7.55
N ASP A 944 20.63 18.72 7.08
CA ASP A 944 21.89 18.75 6.39
C ASP A 944 23.08 18.59 7.35
N GLU A 945 23.00 19.20 8.54
CA GLU A 945 23.93 19.02 9.67
C GLU A 945 23.78 17.66 10.35
N LEU A 946 22.56 17.14 10.43
CA LEU A 946 22.31 15.78 10.88
C LEU A 946 22.98 14.79 9.92
N ALA A 947 22.83 14.98 8.61
CA ALA A 947 23.43 14.11 7.61
C ALA A 947 24.98 14.13 7.61
N ASP A 948 25.62 15.22 8.02
CA ASP A 948 27.09 15.27 8.20
C ASP A 948 27.55 14.44 9.41
N ARG A 949 26.73 14.35 10.47
CA ARG A 949 27.01 13.56 11.67
C ARG A 949 26.72 12.08 11.51
N LEU A 950 25.93 11.69 10.49
CA LEU A 950 25.50 10.31 10.26
C LEU A 950 26.44 9.51 9.37
N VAL A 951 27.57 10.08 8.94
CA VAL A 951 28.55 9.37 8.12
C VAL A 951 29.27 8.33 9.00
N PRO A 952 29.18 7.03 8.70
CA PRO A 952 29.75 6.02 9.58
C PRO A 952 31.26 5.88 9.37
N ASP A 953 31.99 5.65 10.47
CA ASP A 953 33.45 5.45 10.45
C ASP A 953 33.88 4.10 9.85
N LEU A 954 32.93 3.25 9.47
CA LEU A 954 33.18 1.89 8.93
C LEU A 954 33.93 0.95 9.88
N GLY A 955 34.07 1.33 11.16
CA GLY A 955 34.89 0.64 12.15
C GLY A 955 36.39 0.90 11.99
N LEU A 956 36.76 1.96 11.27
CA LEU A 956 38.13 2.45 11.21
C LEU A 956 38.52 3.09 12.54
N ASP A 957 39.78 2.94 12.92
CA ASP A 957 40.38 3.66 14.03
C ASP A 957 40.76 5.11 13.63
N GLU A 958 41.34 5.86 14.59
CA GLU A 958 41.79 7.24 14.38
C GLU A 958 42.84 7.36 13.25
N SER A 959 43.62 6.30 12.98
CA SER A 959 44.58 6.24 11.88
C SER A 959 43.94 5.89 10.53
N GLY A 960 42.67 5.49 10.52
CA GLY A 960 41.94 5.13 9.31
C GLY A 960 42.15 3.68 8.91
N ALA A 961 42.52 2.83 9.87
CA ALA A 961 42.77 1.41 9.67
C ALA A 961 41.74 0.53 10.40
N LEU A 962 41.47 -0.66 9.86
CA LEU A 962 40.62 -1.68 10.49
C LEU A 962 41.40 -2.99 10.63
N ALA A 963 41.48 -3.55 11.83
CA ALA A 963 42.11 -4.85 12.05
C ALA A 963 41.18 -6.03 11.67
N LEU A 964 41.76 -7.06 11.05
CA LEU A 964 41.12 -8.33 10.71
C LEU A 964 41.93 -9.48 11.33
N ASP A 965 41.31 -10.21 12.25
CA ASP A 965 41.95 -11.27 13.02
C ASP A 965 41.70 -12.65 12.40
N PHE A 966 42.77 -13.39 12.10
CA PHE A 966 42.72 -14.79 11.67
C PHE A 966 43.28 -15.73 12.76
N GLY A 967 43.58 -15.21 13.96
CA GLY A 967 44.29 -15.91 15.04
C GLY A 967 45.79 -15.62 14.97
N PRO A 968 46.64 -16.57 14.50
CA PRO A 968 48.08 -16.37 14.41
C PRO A 968 48.52 -15.39 13.32
N ARG A 969 47.65 -15.10 12.34
CA ARG A 969 47.85 -14.05 11.34
C ARG A 969 46.88 -12.90 11.60
N GLN A 970 47.36 -11.68 11.43
CA GLN A 970 46.52 -10.49 11.47
C GLN A 970 46.77 -9.63 10.24
N PHE A 971 45.72 -8.98 9.78
CA PHE A 971 45.75 -8.08 8.65
C PHE A 971 45.14 -6.74 9.07
N SER A 972 45.57 -5.66 8.43
CA SER A 972 44.90 -4.35 8.57
C SER A 972 44.34 -3.92 7.22
N VAL A 973 43.17 -3.30 7.22
CA VAL A 973 42.57 -2.68 6.05
C VAL A 973 42.82 -1.18 6.13
N ALA A 974 43.30 -0.60 5.03
CA ALA A 974 43.44 0.84 4.85
C ALA A 974 42.73 1.28 3.57
N PHE A 975 42.59 2.58 3.35
CA PHE A 975 41.88 3.14 2.20
C PHE A 975 42.81 4.00 1.34
N ASP A 976 42.58 3.99 0.03
CA ASP A 976 43.15 5.02 -0.85
C ASP A 976 42.30 6.29 -0.83
N GLU A 977 42.77 7.33 -1.52
CA GLU A 977 42.12 8.64 -1.62
C GLU A 977 40.74 8.53 -2.31
N SER A 978 40.52 7.47 -3.09
CA SER A 978 39.22 7.15 -3.70
C SER A 978 38.27 6.37 -2.78
N LEU A 979 38.64 6.20 -1.51
CA LEU A 979 37.94 5.40 -0.52
C LEU A 979 37.78 3.93 -0.93
N LYS A 980 38.74 3.39 -1.70
CA LYS A 980 38.78 1.94 -1.99
C LYS A 980 39.65 1.24 -0.94
N PRO A 981 39.12 0.18 -0.29
CA PRO A 981 39.88 -0.54 0.72
C PRO A 981 40.96 -1.41 0.07
N PHE A 982 42.12 -1.47 0.70
CA PHE A 982 43.20 -2.41 0.43
C PHE A 982 43.71 -3.01 1.75
N VAL A 983 44.39 -4.15 1.68
CA VAL A 983 44.84 -4.90 2.86
C VAL A 983 46.35 -4.71 3.06
N ARG A 984 46.82 -4.71 4.29
CA ARG A 984 48.23 -4.80 4.68
C ARG A 984 48.44 -6.03 5.55
N ASP A 985 49.59 -6.69 5.39
CA ASP A 985 50.02 -7.75 6.29
C ASP A 985 50.59 -7.19 7.62
N ALA A 986 51.03 -8.08 8.51
CA ALA A 986 51.60 -7.71 9.80
C ALA A 986 52.91 -6.90 9.70
N GLN A 987 53.57 -6.91 8.54
CA GLN A 987 54.78 -6.13 8.25
C GLN A 987 54.45 -4.78 7.58
N GLY A 988 53.17 -4.50 7.33
CA GLY A 988 52.69 -3.28 6.69
C GLY A 988 52.72 -3.32 5.16
N ALA A 989 53.08 -4.44 4.53
CA ALA A 989 53.15 -4.54 3.07
C ALA A 989 51.75 -4.58 2.45
N ARG A 990 51.51 -3.76 1.43
CA ARG A 990 50.22 -3.66 0.73
C ARG A 990 49.94 -4.91 -0.10
N LEU A 991 48.80 -5.54 0.15
CA LEU A 991 48.27 -6.70 -0.56
C LEU A 991 47.13 -6.29 -1.50
N LYS A 992 47.00 -7.03 -2.61
CA LYS A 992 45.94 -6.81 -3.61
C LYS A 992 44.55 -7.17 -3.09
N ASP A 993 44.45 -8.17 -2.21
CA ASP A 993 43.21 -8.54 -1.56
C ASP A 993 43.44 -9.28 -0.23
N LEU A 994 42.37 -9.53 0.53
CA LEU A 994 42.44 -10.34 1.75
C LEU A 994 42.84 -11.79 1.42
N PRO A 995 43.92 -12.35 2.00
CA PRO A 995 44.34 -13.72 1.74
C PRO A 995 43.29 -14.75 2.16
N LYS A 996 43.26 -15.90 1.47
CA LYS A 996 42.40 -17.02 1.87
C LYS A 996 42.84 -17.59 3.23
N PRO A 997 41.90 -18.05 4.08
CA PRO A 997 42.22 -18.80 5.29
C PRO A 997 43.05 -20.06 4.96
N ILE A 998 44.06 -20.35 5.78
CA ILE A 998 44.92 -21.55 5.68
C ILE A 998 44.71 -22.46 6.91
N LYS A 999 45.25 -23.69 6.88
CA LYS A 999 45.09 -24.68 7.95
C LYS A 999 45.59 -24.24 9.34
N SER A 1000 46.52 -23.30 9.40
CA SER A 1000 47.04 -22.77 10.67
C SER A 1000 46.22 -21.62 11.24
N ASP A 1001 45.28 -21.06 10.47
CA ASP A 1001 44.41 -20.00 10.96
C ASP A 1001 43.27 -20.56 11.81
N ASP A 1002 42.71 -19.71 12.67
CA ASP A 1002 41.44 -19.99 13.33
C ASP A 1002 40.29 -19.87 12.32
N ALA A 1003 39.59 -20.99 12.08
CA ALA A 1003 38.58 -21.07 11.03
C ALA A 1003 37.35 -20.17 11.30
N GLU A 1004 36.95 -19.99 12.56
CA GLU A 1004 35.81 -19.12 12.89
C GLU A 1004 36.18 -17.65 12.70
N LYS A 1005 37.33 -17.24 13.23
CA LYS A 1005 37.83 -15.86 13.10
C LYS A 1005 38.09 -15.49 11.64
N ALA A 1006 38.72 -16.38 10.88
CA ALA A 1006 39.03 -16.13 9.47
C ALA A 1006 37.78 -16.03 8.59
N ASN A 1007 36.75 -16.84 8.86
CA ASN A 1007 35.45 -16.73 8.18
C ASN A 1007 34.74 -15.41 8.52
N ALA A 1008 34.72 -15.02 9.80
CA ALA A 1008 34.14 -13.76 10.25
C ALA A 1008 34.87 -12.55 9.64
N ALA A 1009 36.20 -12.56 9.64
CA ALA A 1009 37.02 -11.51 9.02
C ALA A 1009 36.81 -11.40 7.51
N THR A 1010 36.69 -12.53 6.81
CA THR A 1010 36.39 -12.57 5.36
C THR A 1010 35.02 -11.98 5.05
N ALA A 1011 33.99 -12.34 5.84
CA ALA A 1011 32.65 -11.77 5.70
C ALA A 1011 32.66 -10.26 5.97
N ARG A 1012 33.34 -9.84 7.04
CA ARG A 1012 33.48 -8.43 7.43
C ARG A 1012 34.13 -7.59 6.33
N TYR A 1013 35.23 -8.06 5.76
CA TYR A 1013 35.92 -7.35 4.68
C TYR A 1013 35.10 -7.26 3.39
N LYS A 1014 34.38 -8.34 3.03
CA LYS A 1014 33.48 -8.32 1.87
C LYS A 1014 32.33 -7.32 2.08
N GLN A 1015 31.85 -7.18 3.31
CA GLN A 1015 30.84 -6.19 3.67
C GLN A 1015 31.41 -4.76 3.63
N LEU A 1016 32.59 -4.55 4.20
CA LEU A 1016 33.29 -3.26 4.20
C LEU A 1016 33.48 -2.70 2.78
N LYS A 1017 33.87 -3.55 1.81
CA LYS A 1017 33.97 -3.15 0.39
C LYS A 1017 32.67 -2.58 -0.17
N LYS A 1018 31.53 -3.18 0.17
CA LYS A 1018 30.22 -2.72 -0.29
C LYS A 1018 29.82 -1.42 0.39
N ASP A 1019 30.00 -1.35 1.71
CA ASP A 1019 29.63 -0.18 2.51
C ASP A 1019 30.47 1.04 2.10
N ALA A 1020 31.79 0.89 1.99
CA ALA A 1020 32.69 1.96 1.53
C ALA A 1020 32.30 2.50 0.15
N LYS A 1021 32.01 1.62 -0.82
CA LYS A 1021 31.59 2.03 -2.16
C LYS A 1021 30.28 2.83 -2.13
N ALA A 1022 29.31 2.39 -1.33
CA ALA A 1022 28.02 3.06 -1.21
C ALA A 1022 28.15 4.44 -0.55
N ILE A 1023 28.92 4.52 0.54
CA ILE A 1023 29.19 5.78 1.26
C ILE A 1023 29.96 6.75 0.37
N ALA A 1024 31.05 6.31 -0.28
CA ALA A 1024 31.82 7.15 -1.18
C ALA A 1024 30.93 7.78 -2.27
N SER A 1025 30.13 6.96 -2.96
CA SER A 1025 29.22 7.46 -4.00
C SER A 1025 28.19 8.45 -3.45
N MET A 1026 27.68 8.24 -2.24
CA MET A 1026 26.70 9.13 -1.61
C MET A 1026 27.34 10.46 -1.20
N GLN A 1027 28.51 10.43 -0.56
CA GLN A 1027 29.18 11.64 -0.07
C GLN A 1027 29.75 12.49 -1.21
N VAL A 1028 30.21 11.87 -2.30
CA VAL A 1028 30.64 12.62 -3.51
C VAL A 1028 29.49 13.45 -4.07
N THR A 1029 28.29 12.88 -4.23
CA THR A 1029 27.11 13.64 -4.66
C THR A 1029 26.77 14.76 -3.68
N ARG A 1030 26.85 14.51 -2.37
CA ARG A 1030 26.56 15.53 -1.35
C ARG A 1030 27.56 16.68 -1.37
N LEU A 1031 28.85 16.40 -1.54
CA LEU A 1031 29.90 17.41 -1.65
C LEU A 1031 29.70 18.27 -2.91
N GLU A 1032 29.33 17.67 -4.05
CA GLU A 1032 29.01 18.43 -5.26
C GLU A 1032 27.77 19.33 -5.08
N LEU A 1033 26.71 18.80 -4.44
CA LEU A 1033 25.52 19.59 -4.10
C LEU A 1033 25.84 20.71 -3.10
N ALA A 1034 26.73 20.47 -2.13
CA ALA A 1034 27.18 21.48 -1.17
C ALA A 1034 27.98 22.59 -1.87
N MET A 1035 28.82 22.26 -2.85
CA MET A 1035 29.53 23.26 -3.66
C MET A 1035 28.54 24.12 -4.46
N THR A 1036 27.63 23.48 -5.21
CA THR A 1036 26.69 24.18 -6.10
C THR A 1036 25.61 24.97 -5.35
N GLY A 1037 25.18 24.45 -4.20
CA GLY A 1037 24.28 25.13 -3.25
C GLY A 1037 24.98 26.12 -2.31
N GLN A 1038 26.30 26.33 -2.47
CA GLN A 1038 27.10 27.27 -1.68
C GLN A 1038 27.00 27.06 -0.16
N ARG A 1039 26.93 25.80 0.27
CA ARG A 1039 26.90 25.44 1.68
C ARG A 1039 28.22 25.80 2.38
N ARG A 1040 28.12 26.21 3.64
CA ARG A 1040 29.25 26.60 4.49
C ARG A 1040 29.22 25.87 5.84
N TRP A 1041 30.39 25.68 6.42
CA TRP A 1041 30.61 25.10 7.74
C TRP A 1041 31.43 26.05 8.61
N SER A 1042 31.26 25.97 9.93
CA SER A 1042 32.20 26.62 10.84
C SER A 1042 33.58 25.94 10.76
N SER A 1043 34.65 26.65 11.14
CA SER A 1043 35.99 26.05 11.24
C SER A 1043 36.02 24.78 12.10
N ASN A 1044 35.23 24.75 13.18
CA ASN A 1044 35.13 23.60 14.08
C ASN A 1044 34.41 22.42 13.41
N ASP A 1045 33.28 22.67 12.74
CA ASP A 1045 32.56 21.63 12.02
C ASP A 1045 33.38 21.07 10.86
N PHE A 1046 34.10 21.93 10.13
CA PHE A 1046 35.00 21.49 9.07
C PHE A 1046 36.08 20.53 9.59
N LYS A 1047 36.73 20.90 10.71
CA LYS A 1047 37.73 20.06 11.37
C LYS A 1047 37.13 18.73 11.82
N LEU A 1048 35.96 18.77 12.46
CA LEU A 1048 35.31 17.57 13.00
C LEU A 1048 34.84 16.62 11.91
N PHE A 1049 34.09 17.11 10.92
CA PHE A 1049 33.41 16.27 9.94
C PHE A 1049 34.26 15.91 8.72
N PHE A 1050 35.32 16.68 8.43
CA PHE A 1050 36.18 16.40 7.29
C PHE A 1050 37.60 16.02 7.71
N LEU A 1051 38.29 16.81 8.53
CA LEU A 1051 39.72 16.53 8.83
C LEU A 1051 39.91 15.37 9.81
N GLN A 1052 39.13 15.33 10.89
CA GLN A 1052 39.26 14.34 11.96
C GLN A 1052 38.49 13.05 11.67
N HIS A 1053 37.48 13.12 10.81
CA HIS A 1053 36.63 11.96 10.51
C HIS A 1053 37.43 10.86 9.77
N PRO A 1054 37.39 9.61 10.26
CA PRO A 1054 38.11 8.47 9.67
C PRO A 1054 37.89 8.23 8.17
N VAL A 1055 36.75 8.64 7.61
CA VAL A 1055 36.34 8.38 6.22
C VAL A 1055 36.38 9.66 5.37
N MET A 1056 35.78 10.75 5.86
CA MET A 1056 35.60 11.97 5.05
C MET A 1056 36.90 12.71 4.74
N ARG A 1057 37.95 12.54 5.55
CA ARG A 1057 39.28 13.14 5.32
C ARG A 1057 39.88 12.77 3.97
N PHE A 1058 39.67 11.53 3.52
CA PHE A 1058 40.15 11.09 2.22
C PHE A 1058 39.47 11.84 1.06
N LEU A 1059 38.17 12.09 1.16
CA LEU A 1059 37.45 12.90 0.17
C LEU A 1059 37.85 14.38 0.24
N ALA A 1060 38.11 14.89 1.45
CA ALA A 1060 38.52 16.28 1.66
C ALA A 1060 39.88 16.61 1.02
N THR A 1061 40.84 15.66 1.02
CA THR A 1061 42.15 15.82 0.34
C THR A 1061 42.08 15.98 -1.18
N ARG A 1062 40.94 15.62 -1.78
CA ARG A 1062 40.77 15.64 -3.25
C ARG A 1062 40.04 16.87 -3.76
N LEU A 1063 39.80 17.84 -2.89
CA LEU A 1063 39.02 19.04 -3.16
C LEU A 1063 39.81 20.30 -2.78
N VAL A 1064 39.51 21.39 -3.48
CA VAL A 1064 39.94 22.74 -3.08
C VAL A 1064 38.85 23.35 -2.21
N TRP A 1065 39.24 23.86 -1.05
CA TRP A 1065 38.36 24.49 -0.08
C TRP A 1065 38.61 25.99 -0.07
N ALA A 1066 37.66 26.76 0.44
CA ALA A 1066 37.75 28.21 0.52
C ALA A 1066 37.21 28.73 1.86
N VAL A 1067 37.78 29.86 2.28
CA VAL A 1067 37.30 30.66 3.41
C VAL A 1067 36.41 31.78 2.89
N TYR A 1068 35.30 31.98 3.58
CA TYR A 1068 34.30 32.98 3.28
C TYR A 1068 34.13 33.95 4.45
N ARG A 1069 33.93 35.24 4.14
CA ARG A 1069 33.50 36.27 5.11
C ARG A 1069 32.26 36.95 4.56
N ASP A 1070 31.19 36.98 5.35
CA ASP A 1070 29.89 37.50 4.93
C ASP A 1070 29.38 36.89 3.60
N GLY A 1071 29.69 35.61 3.37
CA GLY A 1071 29.34 34.88 2.14
C GLY A 1071 30.27 35.14 0.94
N ILE A 1072 31.27 36.01 1.08
CA ILE A 1072 32.19 36.38 0.00
C ILE A 1072 33.47 35.53 0.07
N PHE A 1073 33.89 34.97 -1.07
CA PHE A 1073 35.16 34.26 -1.22
C PHE A 1073 36.34 35.15 -0.84
N THR A 1074 37.26 34.63 -0.02
CA THR A 1074 38.46 35.38 0.42
C THR A 1074 39.77 34.72 0.02
N GLU A 1075 39.92 33.43 0.34
CA GLU A 1075 41.14 32.67 0.08
C GLU A 1075 40.81 31.18 -0.07
N ALA A 1076 41.63 30.46 -0.82
CA ALA A 1076 41.49 29.01 -1.05
C ALA A 1076 42.67 28.22 -0.48
N PHE A 1077 42.41 26.98 -0.08
CA PHE A 1077 43.37 26.05 0.49
C PHE A 1077 43.03 24.60 0.13
N ARG A 1078 43.97 23.68 0.32
CA ARG A 1078 43.79 22.23 0.19
C ARG A 1078 44.09 21.51 1.50
N VAL A 1079 43.67 20.25 1.59
CA VAL A 1079 44.11 19.32 2.64
C VAL A 1079 45.20 18.42 2.04
N ALA A 1080 46.38 18.41 2.65
CA ALA A 1080 47.52 17.59 2.24
C ALA A 1080 47.35 16.12 2.65
N GLU A 1081 48.23 15.24 2.15
CA GLU A 1081 48.21 13.80 2.39
C GLU A 1081 48.45 13.40 3.86
N ASP A 1082 49.10 14.27 4.62
CA ASP A 1082 49.30 14.16 6.08
C ASP A 1082 48.16 14.82 6.87
N PHE A 1083 47.10 15.25 6.18
CA PHE A 1083 45.93 15.95 6.71
C PHE A 1083 46.20 17.35 7.29
N THR A 1084 47.36 17.94 7.00
CA THR A 1084 47.62 19.37 7.22
C THR A 1084 46.97 20.22 6.13
N LEU A 1085 46.89 21.54 6.34
CA LEU A 1085 46.34 22.46 5.35
C LEU A 1085 47.47 23.16 4.60
N ALA A 1086 47.29 23.36 3.29
CA ALA A 1086 48.24 24.07 2.44
C ALA A 1086 47.55 25.07 1.51
N ASP A 1087 48.22 26.17 1.20
CA ASP A 1087 47.74 27.21 0.29
C ASP A 1087 48.01 26.89 -1.20
N ARG A 1088 47.75 27.84 -2.10
CA ARG A 1088 47.99 27.72 -3.55
C ARG A 1088 49.46 27.54 -3.95
N HIS A 1089 50.40 27.80 -3.04
CA HIS A 1089 51.83 27.60 -3.25
C HIS A 1089 52.36 26.37 -2.49
N ASP A 1090 51.45 25.52 -2.02
CA ASP A 1090 51.72 24.34 -1.19
C ASP A 1090 52.46 24.67 0.12
N ALA A 1091 52.30 25.91 0.61
CA ALA A 1091 52.84 26.34 1.89
C ALA A 1091 51.82 26.10 3.02
N GLY A 1092 52.31 25.81 4.23
CA GLY A 1092 51.46 25.52 5.38
C GLY A 1092 50.45 26.63 5.67
N TYR A 1093 49.18 26.24 5.79
CA TYR A 1093 48.04 27.15 5.95
C TYR A 1093 47.39 26.97 7.33
N THR A 1094 46.97 28.07 7.97
CA THR A 1094 46.30 28.03 9.28
C THR A 1094 44.89 28.60 9.17
N LEU A 1095 43.90 27.78 9.51
CA LEU A 1095 42.49 28.17 9.48
C LEU A 1095 42.09 28.91 10.76
N ALA A 1096 41.60 30.16 10.61
CA ALA A 1096 41.08 30.95 11.72
C ALA A 1096 39.88 30.27 12.41
N ALA A 1097 39.71 30.51 13.72
CA ALA A 1097 38.69 29.83 14.52
C ALA A 1097 37.25 30.25 14.15
N ASP A 1098 37.07 31.49 13.70
CA ASP A 1098 35.82 32.09 13.23
C ASP A 1098 35.62 31.98 11.71
N ALA A 1099 36.51 31.26 11.01
CA ALA A 1099 36.42 31.09 9.57
C ALA A 1099 35.14 30.31 9.18
N SER A 1100 34.46 30.80 8.13
CA SER A 1100 33.44 30.06 7.42
C SER A 1100 34.09 29.32 6.25
N VAL A 1101 33.95 28.00 6.19
CA VAL A 1101 34.62 27.14 5.19
C VAL A 1101 33.59 26.56 4.22
N GLY A 1102 33.92 26.51 2.94
CA GLY A 1102 33.12 25.84 1.92
C GLY A 1102 33.99 25.22 0.82
N ILE A 1103 33.38 24.47 -0.09
CA ILE A 1103 34.08 23.97 -1.28
C ILE A 1103 34.14 25.11 -2.30
N ALA A 1104 35.32 25.41 -2.84
CA ALA A 1104 35.49 26.50 -3.78
C ALA A 1104 34.79 26.19 -5.11
N HIS A 1105 33.95 27.11 -5.60
CA HIS A 1105 33.43 27.03 -6.96
C HIS A 1105 34.37 27.75 -7.94
N VAL A 1106 34.58 27.19 -9.13
CA VAL A 1106 35.54 27.74 -10.11
C VAL A 1106 35.24 29.20 -10.51
N LEU A 1107 33.96 29.59 -10.50
CA LEU A 1107 33.54 30.98 -10.79
C LEU A 1107 33.99 32.01 -9.74
N GLU A 1108 34.31 31.57 -8.53
CA GLU A 1108 34.73 32.44 -7.44
C GLU A 1108 36.26 32.65 -7.46
N MET A 1109 37.00 31.75 -8.12
CA MET A 1109 38.45 31.73 -8.13
C MET A 1109 39.03 32.55 -9.28
N SER A 1110 40.13 33.24 -9.04
CA SER A 1110 40.91 33.88 -10.10
C SER A 1110 41.58 32.85 -11.02
N ALA A 1111 41.92 33.26 -12.24
CA ALA A 1111 42.60 32.39 -13.21
C ALA A 1111 43.94 31.85 -12.67
N ASP A 1112 44.68 32.67 -11.92
CA ASP A 1112 45.97 32.27 -11.34
C ASP A 1112 45.78 31.24 -10.22
N GLU A 1113 44.76 31.39 -9.36
CA GLU A 1113 44.44 30.38 -8.33
C GLU A 1113 44.02 29.05 -8.95
N GLN A 1114 43.20 29.09 -10.01
CA GLN A 1114 42.79 27.88 -10.72
C GLN A 1114 43.99 27.15 -11.33
N ALA A 1115 44.93 27.90 -11.91
CA ALA A 1115 46.15 27.33 -12.50
C ALA A 1115 47.08 26.72 -11.44
N ASP A 1116 47.33 27.43 -10.33
CA ASP A 1116 48.22 26.97 -9.26
C ASP A 1116 47.70 25.70 -8.58
N PHE A 1117 46.41 25.68 -8.16
CA PHE A 1117 45.82 24.47 -7.61
C PHE A 1117 45.72 23.36 -8.65
N GLY A 1118 45.44 23.69 -9.91
CA GLY A 1118 45.44 22.73 -11.01
C GLY A 1118 46.79 22.02 -11.17
N GLN A 1119 47.89 22.77 -11.07
CA GLN A 1119 49.25 22.23 -11.12
C GLN A 1119 49.52 21.33 -9.90
N ILE A 1120 49.18 21.77 -8.68
CA ILE A 1120 49.36 20.97 -7.45
C ILE A 1120 48.61 19.62 -7.58
N LEU A 1121 47.33 19.65 -7.97
CA LEU A 1121 46.56 18.41 -8.11
C LEU A 1121 47.15 17.47 -9.18
N ALA A 1122 47.74 18.02 -10.25
CA ALA A 1122 48.43 17.22 -11.26
C ALA A 1122 49.74 16.62 -10.74
N ASP A 1123 50.56 17.39 -10.02
CA ASP A 1123 51.86 16.96 -9.48
C ASP A 1123 51.72 15.81 -8.47
N TYR A 1124 50.66 15.84 -7.67
CA TYR A 1124 50.33 14.80 -6.70
C TYR A 1124 49.40 13.70 -7.26
N GLU A 1125 49.11 13.70 -8.57
CA GLU A 1125 48.22 12.74 -9.25
C GLU A 1125 46.80 12.64 -8.63
N ILE A 1126 46.30 13.75 -8.07
CA ILE A 1126 45.02 13.82 -7.37
C ILE A 1126 43.88 14.00 -8.37
N LEU A 1127 43.08 12.95 -8.56
CA LEU A 1127 41.84 13.03 -9.32
C LEU A 1127 40.72 13.61 -8.45
N GLN A 1128 40.08 14.70 -8.88
CA GLN A 1128 38.94 15.26 -8.15
C GLN A 1128 37.70 14.32 -8.20
N PRO A 1129 36.89 14.25 -7.14
CA PRO A 1129 35.75 13.34 -7.06
C PRO A 1129 34.59 13.73 -7.99
N PHE A 1130 34.51 15.00 -8.38
CA PHE A 1130 33.64 15.57 -9.41
C PHE A 1130 34.39 16.70 -10.12
N ARG A 1131 33.87 17.22 -11.24
CA ARG A 1131 34.48 18.37 -11.93
C ARG A 1131 34.34 19.61 -11.05
N GLN A 1132 35.43 20.00 -10.38
CA GLN A 1132 35.51 21.23 -9.58
C GLN A 1132 36.30 22.30 -10.34
N LEU A 1133 37.62 22.16 -10.50
CA LEU A 1133 38.42 23.17 -11.22
C LEU A 1133 38.19 23.13 -12.73
N GLY A 1134 38.03 21.93 -13.30
CA GLY A 1134 37.69 21.74 -14.71
C GLY A 1134 36.18 21.81 -15.00
N ARG A 1135 35.40 22.50 -14.16
CA ARG A 1135 33.94 22.58 -14.30
C ARG A 1135 33.54 23.60 -15.37
N GLU A 1136 32.59 23.23 -16.21
CA GLU A 1136 32.03 24.12 -17.24
C GLU A 1136 31.28 25.29 -16.60
N THR A 1137 31.53 26.50 -17.08
CA THR A 1137 30.89 27.71 -16.58
C THR A 1137 30.06 28.38 -17.67
N TYR A 1138 28.90 28.90 -17.28
CA TYR A 1138 27.96 29.55 -18.19
C TYR A 1138 27.48 30.85 -17.57
N ALA A 1139 27.16 31.82 -18.43
CA ALA A 1139 26.54 33.08 -18.02
C ALA A 1139 25.19 33.28 -18.70
N LEU A 1140 24.28 33.94 -18.00
CA LEU A 1140 23.08 34.51 -18.59
C LEU A 1140 23.46 35.70 -19.46
N THR A 1141 22.84 35.81 -20.63
CA THR A 1141 22.97 36.99 -21.48
C THR A 1141 22.24 38.19 -20.85
N PRO A 1142 22.58 39.44 -21.24
CA PRO A 1142 21.86 40.62 -20.76
C PRO A 1142 20.34 40.57 -21.00
N HIS A 1143 19.91 39.92 -22.08
CA HIS A 1143 18.49 39.71 -22.37
C HIS A 1143 17.85 38.70 -21.42
N GLU A 1144 18.50 37.56 -21.14
CA GLU A 1144 17.98 36.55 -20.22
C GLU A 1144 17.91 37.07 -18.78
N LEU A 1145 18.87 37.90 -18.33
CA LEU A 1145 18.84 38.51 -17.00
C LEU A 1145 17.59 39.36 -16.75
N ALA A 1146 17.08 40.03 -17.78
CA ALA A 1146 15.86 40.83 -17.72
C ALA A 1146 14.58 40.02 -17.94
N ALA A 1147 14.69 38.73 -18.31
CA ALA A 1147 13.55 37.86 -18.57
C ALA A 1147 13.19 37.02 -17.33
N ASN A 1148 12.00 36.40 -17.37
CA ASN A 1148 11.52 35.49 -16.33
C ASN A 1148 11.73 34.01 -16.72
N ALA A 1149 12.24 33.75 -17.93
CA ALA A 1149 12.41 32.42 -18.48
C ALA A 1149 13.64 32.32 -19.39
N VAL A 1150 14.34 31.19 -19.33
CA VAL A 1150 15.37 30.80 -20.30
C VAL A 1150 14.74 29.86 -21.33
N THR A 1151 14.75 30.29 -22.59
CA THR A 1151 14.30 29.49 -23.75
C THR A 1151 15.46 28.97 -24.61
N ARG A 1152 16.70 29.15 -24.15
CA ARG A 1152 17.93 28.70 -24.83
C ARG A 1152 17.92 27.21 -25.21
N PHE A 1153 17.19 26.40 -24.45
CA PHE A 1153 17.06 24.95 -24.65
C PHE A 1153 15.68 24.54 -25.17
N ALA A 1154 14.82 25.49 -25.57
CA ALA A 1154 13.48 25.21 -26.07
C ALA A 1154 13.55 24.26 -27.27
N GLY A 1155 12.81 23.15 -27.21
CA GLY A 1155 12.78 22.11 -28.24
C GLY A 1155 13.93 21.10 -28.19
N LYS A 1156 14.90 21.25 -27.28
CA LYS A 1156 15.95 20.24 -27.07
C LYS A 1156 15.31 18.90 -26.73
N THR A 1157 15.52 17.91 -27.60
CA THR A 1157 14.95 16.58 -27.47
C THR A 1157 15.88 15.70 -26.63
N VAL A 1158 15.38 15.15 -25.52
CA VAL A 1158 16.16 14.40 -24.54
C VAL A 1158 15.50 13.06 -24.22
N SER A 1159 16.30 12.09 -23.77
CA SER A 1159 15.77 10.83 -23.27
C SER A 1159 15.27 10.95 -21.83
N VAL A 1160 14.21 10.20 -21.47
CA VAL A 1160 13.74 10.11 -20.07
C VAL A 1160 14.85 9.68 -19.12
N GLY A 1161 15.71 8.74 -19.55
CA GLY A 1161 16.87 8.32 -18.76
C GLY A 1161 17.82 9.48 -18.41
N SER A 1162 18.05 10.40 -19.35
CA SER A 1162 18.86 11.60 -19.09
C SER A 1162 18.19 12.58 -18.14
N LEU A 1163 16.86 12.78 -18.27
CA LEU A 1163 16.09 13.66 -17.38
C LEU A 1163 16.10 13.13 -15.94
N MET A 1164 15.98 11.82 -15.75
CA MET A 1164 16.12 11.21 -14.43
C MET A 1164 17.51 11.44 -13.80
N GLY A 1165 18.53 11.71 -14.62
CA GLY A 1165 19.85 12.12 -14.17
C GLY A 1165 19.88 13.48 -13.45
N LEU A 1166 18.92 14.39 -13.73
CA LEU A 1166 18.80 15.69 -13.06
C LEU A 1166 18.57 15.57 -11.56
N ILE A 1167 17.98 14.45 -11.11
CA ILE A 1167 17.77 14.16 -9.69
C ILE A 1167 19.09 14.14 -8.92
N ASN A 1168 20.16 13.64 -9.53
CA ASN A 1168 21.48 13.64 -8.90
C ASN A 1168 22.15 15.02 -8.87
N ARG A 1169 21.51 16.04 -9.47
CA ARG A 1169 21.99 17.43 -9.55
C ARG A 1169 21.06 18.41 -8.83
N GLY A 1170 20.21 17.89 -7.93
CA GLY A 1170 19.35 18.69 -7.06
C GLY A 1170 17.99 19.06 -7.66
N TRP A 1171 17.60 18.48 -8.79
CA TRP A 1171 16.26 18.63 -9.32
C TRP A 1171 15.30 17.60 -8.73
N GLU A 1172 14.07 17.99 -8.52
CA GLU A 1172 12.95 17.17 -8.08
C GLU A 1172 11.91 17.10 -9.20
N ARG A 1173 11.04 16.09 -9.16
CA ARG A 1173 9.91 16.00 -10.08
C ARG A 1173 8.75 16.84 -9.56
N GLY A 1174 8.01 17.47 -10.46
CA GLY A 1174 6.75 18.13 -10.13
C GLY A 1174 5.67 17.17 -9.63
N ASP A 1175 4.51 17.73 -9.29
CA ASP A 1175 3.36 16.94 -8.84
C ASP A 1175 2.79 16.05 -9.96
N ALA A 1176 2.33 14.86 -9.55
CA ALA A 1176 1.66 13.94 -10.45
C ALA A 1176 0.24 14.44 -10.73
N GLN A 1177 -0.06 14.69 -12.00
CA GLN A 1177 -1.37 15.10 -12.49
C GLN A 1177 -2.24 13.87 -12.82
N ASP A 1178 -3.37 14.10 -13.49
CA ASP A 1178 -4.28 13.04 -13.95
C ASP A 1178 -3.51 11.95 -14.71
N GLY A 1179 -3.77 10.67 -14.37
CA GLY A 1179 -3.07 9.54 -14.99
C GLY A 1179 -1.61 9.35 -14.56
N GLY A 1180 -1.11 10.09 -13.57
CA GLY A 1180 0.27 9.96 -13.08
C GLY A 1180 1.33 10.66 -13.93
N TRP A 1181 0.91 11.64 -14.73
CA TRP A 1181 1.78 12.47 -15.57
C TRP A 1181 2.53 13.51 -14.75
N VAL A 1182 3.78 13.76 -15.10
CA VAL A 1182 4.60 14.85 -14.55
C VAL A 1182 5.15 15.67 -15.71
N GLY A 1183 4.76 16.94 -15.75
CA GLY A 1183 5.16 17.87 -16.81
C GLY A 1183 6.40 18.71 -16.50
N GLU A 1184 7.02 18.56 -15.32
CA GLU A 1184 8.06 19.49 -14.88
C GLU A 1184 9.09 18.88 -13.93
N PHE A 1185 10.27 19.51 -13.87
CA PHE A 1185 11.27 19.31 -12.83
C PHE A 1185 11.54 20.64 -12.10
N ILE A 1186 11.74 20.57 -10.79
CA ILE A 1186 11.87 21.74 -9.92
C ILE A 1186 13.22 21.68 -9.20
N LYS A 1187 13.99 22.75 -9.14
CA LYS A 1187 15.25 22.82 -8.38
C LYS A 1187 15.25 24.05 -7.46
N PRO A 1188 15.49 23.89 -6.14
CA PRO A 1188 15.64 25.03 -5.24
C PRO A 1188 16.75 25.99 -5.70
N ALA A 1189 16.51 27.29 -5.55
CA ALA A 1189 17.41 28.37 -5.98
C ALA A 1189 17.55 29.45 -4.88
N GLY A 1190 17.68 29.00 -3.63
CA GLY A 1190 17.66 29.82 -2.42
C GLY A 1190 16.51 29.42 -1.50
N ASP A 1191 16.26 30.20 -0.45
CA ASP A 1191 15.25 29.87 0.57
C ASP A 1191 13.80 30.05 0.08
N VAL A 1192 13.58 30.94 -0.88
CA VAL A 1192 12.23 31.37 -1.32
C VAL A 1192 12.02 31.27 -2.84
N LEU A 1193 13.02 30.80 -3.58
CA LEU A 1193 12.98 30.72 -5.04
C LEU A 1193 13.26 29.30 -5.52
N CYS A 1194 12.63 28.92 -6.62
CA CYS A 1194 12.88 27.66 -7.31
C CYS A 1194 12.92 27.85 -8.84
N LEU A 1195 13.69 27.00 -9.50
CA LEU A 1195 13.74 26.86 -10.94
C LEU A 1195 12.77 25.77 -11.37
N VAL A 1196 11.97 26.02 -12.40
CA VAL A 1196 11.03 25.06 -12.96
C VAL A 1196 11.38 24.81 -14.42
N ALA A 1197 11.76 23.57 -14.75
CA ALA A 1197 12.00 23.11 -16.11
C ALA A 1197 10.75 22.40 -16.65
N GLU A 1198 10.08 23.04 -17.60
CA GLU A 1198 8.88 22.51 -18.25
C GLU A 1198 9.24 21.48 -19.33
N LEU A 1199 8.52 20.36 -19.34
CA LEU A 1199 8.67 19.24 -20.26
C LEU A 1199 7.41 19.03 -21.10
N GLU A 1200 7.59 18.64 -22.36
CA GLU A 1200 6.51 18.30 -23.28
C GLU A 1200 6.84 16.95 -23.98
N PRO A 1201 5.92 15.95 -23.97
CA PRO A 1201 4.58 15.96 -23.37
C PRO A 1201 4.54 15.72 -21.84
N GLY A 1202 5.67 15.44 -21.20
CA GLY A 1202 5.73 15.01 -19.80
C GLY A 1202 5.93 13.49 -19.67
N LEU A 1203 6.14 13.00 -18.44
CA LEU A 1203 6.46 11.59 -18.15
C LEU A 1203 5.42 10.91 -17.27
N VAL A 1204 5.17 9.62 -17.50
CA VAL A 1204 4.26 8.80 -16.67
C VAL A 1204 5.06 8.10 -15.57
N ILE A 1205 4.78 8.40 -14.30
CA ILE A 1205 5.54 7.82 -13.17
C ILE A 1205 5.42 6.29 -13.11
N GLY A 1206 4.25 5.75 -13.46
CA GLY A 1206 3.97 4.31 -13.44
C GLY A 1206 4.74 3.52 -14.51
N ASP A 1207 5.14 4.18 -15.60
CA ASP A 1207 5.85 3.58 -16.72
C ASP A 1207 6.73 4.62 -17.42
N LEU A 1208 8.00 4.70 -17.01
CA LEU A 1208 8.98 5.62 -17.58
C LEU A 1208 9.34 5.28 -19.04
N SER A 1209 8.90 4.13 -19.57
CA SER A 1209 9.08 3.75 -20.96
C SER A 1209 7.93 4.19 -21.87
N TYR A 1210 6.82 4.66 -21.29
CA TYR A 1210 5.62 5.06 -22.02
C TYR A 1210 5.89 6.20 -23.02
N GLU A 1211 6.62 7.23 -22.59
CA GLU A 1211 7.06 8.35 -23.44
C GLU A 1211 8.57 8.56 -23.34
N PRO A 1212 9.39 7.80 -24.08
CA PRO A 1212 10.85 7.81 -23.93
C PRO A 1212 11.52 9.10 -24.44
N LYS A 1213 10.77 9.92 -25.18
CA LYS A 1213 11.19 11.17 -25.82
C LYS A 1213 10.54 12.37 -25.13
N GLN A 1214 11.34 13.36 -24.74
CA GLN A 1214 10.87 14.57 -24.07
C GLN A 1214 11.50 15.82 -24.69
N HIS A 1215 10.76 16.93 -24.69
CA HIS A 1215 11.23 18.24 -25.12
C HIS A 1215 11.31 19.17 -23.91
N VAL A 1216 12.45 19.84 -23.73
CA VAL A 1216 12.55 20.95 -22.77
C VAL A 1216 11.89 22.18 -23.40
N LYS A 1217 10.88 22.75 -22.74
CA LYS A 1217 10.13 23.91 -23.27
C LYS A 1217 10.74 25.22 -22.83
N ALA A 1218 10.86 25.43 -21.53
CA ALA A 1218 11.47 26.60 -20.93
C ALA A 1218 11.95 26.27 -19.51
N VAL A 1219 12.82 27.11 -18.96
CA VAL A 1219 13.14 27.11 -17.53
C VAL A 1219 12.80 28.45 -16.92
N THR A 1220 11.90 28.47 -15.94
CA THR A 1220 11.40 29.67 -15.27
C THR A 1220 11.90 29.74 -13.83
N LEU A 1221 12.01 30.96 -13.30
CA LEU A 1221 12.26 31.20 -11.88
C LEU A 1221 10.94 31.56 -11.21
N CYS A 1222 10.60 30.90 -10.11
CA CYS A 1222 9.32 31.08 -9.41
C CYS A 1222 9.54 31.25 -7.90
N SER A 1223 8.66 31.98 -7.23
CA SER A 1223 8.59 32.03 -5.76
C SER A 1223 7.73 30.91 -5.17
N GLU A 1224 6.79 30.40 -5.95
CA GLU A 1224 5.93 29.26 -5.62
C GLU A 1224 5.59 28.50 -6.89
N VAL A 1225 5.51 27.16 -6.80
CA VAL A 1225 5.14 26.31 -7.93
C VAL A 1225 3.62 26.27 -8.02
N THR A 1226 3.05 27.02 -8.96
CA THR A 1226 1.62 26.98 -9.29
C THR A 1226 1.39 26.18 -10.56
N TRP A 1227 0.25 25.51 -10.65
CA TRP A 1227 -0.16 24.74 -11.84
C TRP A 1227 -0.16 25.56 -13.15
N ASP A 1228 -0.36 26.88 -13.04
CA ASP A 1228 -0.42 27.80 -14.18
C ASP A 1228 0.88 28.58 -14.42
N HIS A 1229 1.92 28.32 -13.62
CA HIS A 1229 3.22 29.01 -13.63
C HIS A 1229 3.10 30.55 -13.60
N SER A 1230 2.09 31.10 -12.92
CA SER A 1230 1.83 32.54 -12.91
C SER A 1230 2.78 33.35 -12.00
N GLN A 1231 3.40 32.72 -11.00
CA GLN A 1231 4.25 33.36 -9.98
C GLN A 1231 5.75 33.43 -10.37
N THR A 1232 6.04 33.93 -11.58
CA THR A 1232 7.43 34.01 -12.08
C THR A 1232 8.19 35.25 -11.58
N GLN A 1233 9.52 35.11 -11.46
CA GLN A 1233 10.46 36.15 -11.03
C GLN A 1233 11.53 36.41 -12.10
N PRO A 1234 12.10 37.64 -12.17
CA PRO A 1234 13.23 37.94 -13.05
C PRO A 1234 14.48 37.12 -12.71
N LEU A 1235 15.15 36.58 -13.74
CA LEU A 1235 16.37 35.77 -13.60
C LEU A 1235 17.56 36.55 -13.03
N SER A 1236 17.52 37.89 -13.05
CA SER A 1236 18.49 38.76 -12.36
C SER A 1236 18.57 38.55 -10.84
N GLN A 1237 17.58 37.90 -10.23
CA GLN A 1237 17.61 37.54 -8.80
C GLN A 1237 18.46 36.29 -8.51
N LEU A 1238 18.84 35.50 -9.53
CA LEU A 1238 19.68 34.33 -9.34
C LEU A 1238 21.14 34.70 -9.10
N ASN A 1239 21.75 34.05 -8.11
CA ASN A 1239 23.20 34.09 -7.93
C ASN A 1239 23.90 33.50 -9.19
N PRO A 1240 25.03 34.10 -9.66
CA PRO A 1240 25.79 33.62 -10.82
C PRO A 1240 26.14 32.13 -10.81
N ILE A 1241 26.44 31.54 -9.65
CA ILE A 1241 26.71 30.09 -9.54
C ILE A 1241 25.45 29.29 -9.83
N ALA A 1242 24.31 29.63 -9.22
CA ALA A 1242 23.04 28.94 -9.45
C ALA A 1242 22.61 29.04 -10.93
N ALA A 1243 22.82 30.19 -11.56
CA ALA A 1243 22.55 30.40 -12.98
C ALA A 1243 23.48 29.54 -13.87
N SER A 1244 24.78 29.52 -13.59
CA SER A 1244 25.74 28.68 -14.31
C SER A 1244 25.41 27.19 -14.19
N GLU A 1245 25.07 26.73 -12.99
CA GLU A 1245 24.73 25.33 -12.72
C GLU A 1245 23.41 24.90 -13.36
N MET A 1246 22.40 25.76 -13.38
CA MET A 1246 21.16 25.52 -14.13
C MET A 1246 21.45 25.33 -15.62
N LEU A 1247 22.21 26.23 -16.23
CA LEU A 1247 22.54 26.17 -17.66
C LEU A 1247 23.36 24.92 -17.98
N ARG A 1248 24.34 24.59 -17.12
CA ARG A 1248 25.16 23.38 -17.22
C ARG A 1248 24.32 22.12 -17.14
N ASP A 1249 23.36 22.06 -16.22
CA ASP A 1249 22.51 20.88 -16.02
C ASP A 1249 21.73 20.54 -17.29
N LEU A 1250 21.15 21.56 -17.93
CA LEU A 1250 20.38 21.45 -19.15
C LEU A 1250 21.26 21.17 -20.37
N ASP A 1251 22.45 21.76 -20.45
CA ASP A 1251 23.41 21.52 -21.53
C ASP A 1251 23.88 20.05 -21.54
N LEU A 1252 24.14 19.48 -20.37
CA LEU A 1252 24.57 18.09 -20.18
C LEU A 1252 23.46 17.04 -20.37
N LEU A 1253 22.21 17.44 -20.65
CA LEU A 1253 21.17 16.47 -21.00
C LEU A 1253 21.50 15.81 -22.33
N ALA A 1254 21.59 14.48 -22.31
CA ALA A 1254 21.90 13.67 -23.48
C ALA A 1254 20.75 13.73 -24.49
N PRO A 1255 21.03 14.02 -25.77
CA PRO A 1255 20.00 14.02 -26.79
C PRO A 1255 19.41 12.62 -26.96
N TYR A 1256 18.13 12.53 -27.28
CA TYR A 1256 17.50 11.26 -27.64
C TYR A 1256 18.12 10.74 -28.96
N GLN A 1257 18.71 9.55 -28.93
CA GLN A 1257 19.20 8.87 -30.12
C GLN A 1257 18.12 7.86 -30.56
N GLU A 1258 17.57 8.03 -31.76
CA GLU A 1258 16.72 7.01 -32.38
C GLU A 1258 17.61 5.80 -32.71
N SER A 1259 17.32 4.66 -32.06
CA SER A 1259 18.00 3.38 -32.28
C SER A 1259 17.48 2.64 -33.49
#